data_AF-A0A670ZUU8-F1
#
_entry.id   AF-A0A670ZUU8-F1
#
_cell.length_a   1.000
_cell.length_b   1.000
_cell.length_c   1.000
_cell.angle_alpha   90.00
_cell.angle_beta   90.00
_cell.angle_gamma   90.00
#
_symmetry.space_group_name_H-M   'P 1'
#
loop_
_entity.id
_entity.type
_entity.pdbx_description
1 polymer ?
#
loop_
_entity_poly.entity_id
_entity_poly.type
_entity_poly.pdbx_seq_one_letter_code
_entity_poly.pdbx_strand_id
1 'polypeptide(L)'
;VLGTGSSGTSSPLLPAPTISEGSSPLPNGPGPSSESSLSSAVFSSKYDSEIRSPKKSVSFSGKDQVENILEEYGQQVRDLQKKLSDNTEQHEQQKFALRQSIIELQTSLENAMRDKESLSELRRKESQSQEDHNSRLRATVEELQAASLLQEEMIKESSSQIDYLKKLVQGHDEVFEQLRNLLLHYEGGPDRKTYGYESVASLRISYLPAAFARILQDFETEVIGALDRRCFIAITLWSFSCSFCFNNSIERLIGEHEQDLEVLREAAKASHSHASNIQSQMEIIQEQAKNQKSLYLRQISQLEGTISQLRSELREAMRMSQDKIEDLEKQLHLVHSEMTDAQIERDQYSQESGNLDDEVQQLLAELHKKDVELNLEKEQNKRLWDRDTGSSITIDNLRRELDNKNMELQRLDSVVRSLQMECEGQIQRQMSAIKERNDSLERESAILAQLNSTKDKLHKTVQDLNERKLSLDSAERVIAELRSSHLEKERVIERTNDEIEKLRGRVDSKREEFQQLKSESDLLRNVQSDCESLKVQLVEKEKVIEILQKQIESMTEIVSQHGRTAGSMETEKSQLIKEVGEKKVELQEMKNLQEKKDSQIRELEASLSDMELEKVKLMNVCSERLRILKEMKLEREELVNEIKASRIELSALAEEAEIIKNDYREKNEEMEAIVSKLKMQLKSAQIELEQTRATLKTMEGSDGHAMKVAMGMQKQITAKRGQIDALQSKIKFLEEAMTNATKEKHYLKEERNRLSQELGCMAALNNKLAGELEILKSQDKRLKDKLVTMEAALDKFAECQCIIQRQEQEVMRYKLQHTLDVKVSLSFHGSFKNISESLQMPSKLNYTKEDPLRDLKQLLQELRSTIDEIPSAILPKAESDSDPDLSSTL
;
A
#
# COMPACT_ATOMS: atom_id res chain seq x y z
N VAL A 1 -1.75 23.70 -48.78
CA VAL A 1 -0.88 24.83 -49.19
C VAL A 1 0.57 24.39 -49.00
N LEU A 2 1.50 24.84 -49.85
CA LEU A 2 2.90 24.38 -49.88
C LEU A 2 3.81 25.21 -48.96
N GLY A 3 4.87 24.60 -48.44
CA GLY A 3 5.91 25.28 -47.66
C GLY A 3 7.05 24.33 -47.28
N THR A 4 8.17 24.39 -48.02
CA THR A 4 9.35 23.52 -47.84
C THR A 4 10.60 24.32 -47.46
N GLY A 5 11.28 23.91 -46.40
CA GLY A 5 12.62 24.36 -45.99
C GLY A 5 13.06 23.49 -44.80
N SER A 6 14.21 22.79 -44.76
CA SER A 6 15.55 23.00 -45.31
C SER A 6 16.46 23.90 -44.47
N SER A 7 17.33 23.24 -43.68
CA SER A 7 18.69 23.65 -43.31
C SER A 7 18.98 25.02 -42.68
N GLY A 8 19.51 24.99 -41.44
CA GLY A 8 20.88 25.50 -41.25
C GLY A 8 21.16 26.52 -40.13
N THR A 9 21.65 26.04 -38.99
CA THR A 9 22.68 26.71 -38.16
C THR A 9 23.60 25.59 -37.61
N SER A 10 24.94 25.56 -37.67
CA SER A 10 26.05 26.53 -37.86
C SER A 10 26.84 26.80 -36.56
N SER A 11 27.80 25.92 -36.26
CA SER A 11 28.78 26.09 -35.18
C SER A 11 30.22 25.96 -35.70
N PRO A 12 31.07 27.02 -35.64
CA PRO A 12 32.51 26.89 -35.80
C PRO A 12 33.12 26.43 -34.45
N LEU A 13 33.89 25.34 -34.29
CA LEU A 13 35.01 24.75 -35.05
C LEU A 13 36.34 25.48 -34.81
N LEU A 14 37.22 24.86 -34.00
CA LEU A 14 38.70 24.80 -34.06
C LEU A 14 39.25 24.06 -32.81
N PRO A 15 40.37 23.32 -32.88
CA PRO A 15 40.72 22.29 -33.85
C PRO A 15 41.00 20.91 -33.18
N ALA A 16 41.19 19.86 -34.01
CA ALA A 16 41.54 18.50 -33.55
C ALA A 16 43.05 18.34 -33.25
N PRO A 17 43.47 17.13 -32.81
CA PRO A 17 44.13 16.25 -33.80
C PRO A 17 43.45 14.88 -33.95
N THR A 18 43.49 14.36 -35.17
CA THR A 18 42.94 13.04 -35.56
C THR A 18 44.08 12.02 -35.70
N ILE A 19 43.84 10.77 -35.33
CA ILE A 19 44.73 9.64 -35.65
C ILE A 19 43.89 8.52 -36.28
N SER A 20 44.28 8.06 -37.47
CA SER A 20 43.81 6.82 -38.08
C SER A 20 44.91 6.19 -38.94
N GLU A 21 44.95 4.86 -38.93
CA GLU A 21 45.49 3.95 -39.96
C GLU A 21 46.86 4.25 -40.62
N GLY A 22 47.92 3.70 -40.00
CA GLY A 22 48.60 2.50 -40.52
C GLY A 22 49.30 2.54 -41.89
N SER A 23 50.63 2.37 -41.89
CA SER A 23 51.41 1.78 -43.00
C SER A 23 52.78 1.26 -42.51
N SER A 24 53.27 0.17 -43.11
CA SER A 24 54.57 -0.47 -42.84
C SER A 24 55.47 -0.37 -44.10
N PRO A 25 56.82 -0.50 -44.01
CA PRO A 25 57.41 -1.85 -44.04
C PRO A 25 58.78 -2.08 -43.32
N LEU A 26 59.05 -3.38 -43.13
CA LEU A 26 60.29 -4.19 -43.02
C LEU A 26 61.66 -3.58 -43.47
N PRO A 27 62.85 -4.10 -43.02
CA PRO A 27 63.13 -5.56 -42.95
C PRO A 27 64.10 -6.14 -41.86
N ASN A 28 64.21 -7.47 -41.90
CA ASN A 28 65.22 -8.40 -41.34
C ASN A 28 65.11 -8.88 -39.87
N GLY A 29 65.00 -10.21 -39.70
CA GLY A 29 65.07 -10.97 -38.42
C GLY A 29 66.41 -11.74 -38.29
N PRO A 30 66.48 -12.99 -37.74
CA PRO A 30 65.41 -13.96 -37.40
C PRO A 30 65.42 -14.45 -35.92
N GLY A 31 64.59 -15.47 -35.59
CA GLY A 31 64.68 -16.27 -34.33
C GLY A 31 65.44 -17.60 -34.55
N PRO A 32 65.20 -18.71 -33.78
CA PRO A 32 64.20 -18.91 -32.72
C PRO A 32 64.69 -19.80 -31.51
N SER A 33 63.74 -20.37 -30.74
CA SER A 33 63.77 -21.66 -29.99
C SER A 33 64.57 -21.91 -28.68
N SER A 34 63.81 -22.42 -27.69
CA SER A 34 64.03 -23.61 -26.83
C SER A 34 65.22 -23.81 -25.86
N GLU A 35 64.83 -24.20 -24.62
CA GLU A 35 65.39 -25.23 -23.72
C GLU A 35 66.89 -25.31 -23.32
N SER A 36 67.08 -25.32 -21.99
CA SER A 36 67.97 -26.21 -21.20
C SER A 36 69.48 -25.87 -20.96
N SER A 37 69.82 -25.84 -19.66
CA SER A 37 70.81 -26.68 -18.95
C SER A 37 72.29 -26.83 -19.38
N LEU A 38 73.18 -26.63 -18.38
CA LEU A 38 74.51 -27.27 -18.14
C LEU A 38 75.75 -26.85 -18.99
N SER A 39 76.82 -26.36 -18.32
CA SER A 39 78.02 -27.19 -17.97
C SER A 39 79.36 -26.42 -17.78
N SER A 40 80.03 -26.71 -16.65
CA SER A 40 81.48 -26.85 -16.39
C SER A 40 82.58 -26.14 -17.23
N ALA A 41 83.40 -25.33 -16.54
CA ALA A 41 84.88 -25.40 -16.45
C ALA A 41 85.32 -24.54 -15.24
N VAL A 42 86.13 -24.95 -14.24
CA VAL A 42 87.35 -25.78 -14.16
C VAL A 42 88.56 -25.16 -14.86
N PHE A 43 89.38 -24.44 -14.07
CA PHE A 43 90.83 -24.36 -14.23
C PHE A 43 91.50 -24.24 -12.85
N SER A 44 92.73 -24.74 -12.71
CA SER A 44 93.46 -24.78 -11.44
C SER A 44 94.98 -24.78 -11.63
N SER A 45 95.68 -23.97 -10.82
CA SER A 45 97.09 -24.12 -10.45
C SER A 45 97.30 -23.27 -9.20
N LYS A 46 97.67 -23.79 -8.03
CA LYS A 46 98.99 -24.35 -7.67
C LYS A 46 100.16 -23.40 -7.96
N TYR A 47 100.75 -22.89 -6.88
CA TYR A 47 102.20 -22.93 -6.66
C TYR A 47 102.45 -23.09 -5.15
N ASP A 48 102.94 -24.25 -4.74
CA ASP A 48 103.61 -24.42 -3.46
C ASP A 48 105.10 -24.07 -3.61
N SER A 49 105.69 -23.43 -2.60
CA SER A 49 107.14 -23.38 -2.41
C SER A 49 107.46 -23.00 -0.96
N GLU A 50 108.00 -23.96 -0.20
CA GLU A 50 108.43 -23.75 1.18
C GLU A 50 109.65 -22.81 1.22
N ILE A 51 109.58 -21.72 1.99
CA ILE A 51 110.80 -21.04 2.47
C ILE A 51 110.76 -20.92 4.00
N ARG A 52 111.69 -21.68 4.58
CA ARG A 52 112.11 -21.76 5.99
C ARG A 52 112.23 -20.39 6.68
N SER A 53 111.77 -20.31 7.93
CA SER A 53 111.90 -19.11 8.77
C SER A 53 113.37 -18.73 9.05
N PRO A 54 113.63 -17.45 9.39
CA PRO A 54 113.79 -17.15 10.81
C PRO A 54 113.26 -15.79 11.31
N LYS A 55 113.00 -15.77 12.61
CA LYS A 55 112.86 -14.62 13.54
C LYS A 55 113.38 -13.26 13.05
N LYS A 56 112.50 -12.24 13.08
CA LYS A 56 112.70 -11.03 13.93
C LYS A 56 111.41 -10.21 14.04
N SER A 57 111.06 -9.83 15.27
CA SER A 57 109.99 -8.87 15.58
C SER A 57 110.49 -7.44 15.39
N VAL A 58 109.87 -6.69 14.49
CA VAL A 58 109.98 -5.22 14.41
C VAL A 58 108.56 -4.67 14.28
N SER A 59 108.13 -3.88 15.26
CA SER A 59 106.82 -3.23 15.28
C SER A 59 106.77 -2.09 14.27
N PHE A 60 106.07 -2.28 13.15
CA PHE A 60 105.93 -1.25 12.12
C PHE A 60 104.61 -0.49 12.30
N SER A 61 104.70 0.80 12.63
CA SER A 61 103.57 1.66 13.03
C SER A 61 102.70 2.13 11.84
N GLY A 62 102.30 1.21 10.97
CA GLY A 62 101.48 1.49 9.78
C GLY A 62 100.35 0.48 9.55
N LYS A 63 100.18 -0.52 10.41
CA LYS A 63 99.12 -1.53 10.26
C LYS A 63 97.75 -0.93 10.59
N ASP A 64 97.67 -0.28 11.75
CA ASP A 64 96.48 0.37 12.32
C ASP A 64 95.91 1.45 11.37
N GLN A 65 96.76 2.16 10.61
CA GLN A 65 96.30 3.12 9.60
C GLN A 65 95.61 2.43 8.40
N VAL A 66 96.15 1.32 7.92
CA VAL A 66 95.54 0.54 6.82
C VAL A 66 94.27 -0.16 7.32
N GLU A 67 94.28 -0.66 8.55
CA GLU A 67 93.16 -1.32 9.21
C GLU A 67 91.99 -0.33 9.44
N ASN A 68 92.26 0.88 9.95
CA ASN A 68 91.27 1.97 10.05
C ASN A 68 90.70 2.39 8.69
N ILE A 69 91.53 2.52 7.64
CA ILE A 69 91.05 2.90 6.29
C ILE A 69 90.16 1.79 5.70
N LEU A 70 90.50 0.52 5.91
CA LEU A 70 89.67 -0.62 5.51
C LEU A 70 88.35 -0.69 6.30
N GLU A 71 88.37 -0.35 7.59
CA GLU A 71 87.16 -0.30 8.40
C GLU A 71 86.27 0.91 8.06
N GLU A 72 86.85 2.06 7.71
CA GLU A 72 86.14 3.25 7.24
C GLU A 72 85.49 3.01 5.86
N TYR A 73 86.20 2.42 4.91
CA TYR A 73 85.59 1.94 3.66
C TYR A 73 84.55 0.84 3.92
N GLY A 74 84.79 -0.05 4.88
CA GLY A 74 83.83 -1.05 5.31
C GLY A 74 82.55 -0.42 5.87
N GLN A 75 82.65 0.67 6.62
CA GLN A 75 81.51 1.43 7.12
C GLN A 75 80.79 2.16 5.98
N GLN A 76 81.52 2.79 5.05
CA GLN A 76 80.91 3.41 3.87
C GLN A 76 80.14 2.39 3.02
N VAL A 77 80.66 1.17 2.86
CA VAL A 77 79.93 0.07 2.19
C VAL A 77 78.69 -0.34 2.99
N ARG A 78 78.76 -0.47 4.32
CA ARG A 78 77.58 -0.75 5.17
C ARG A 78 76.52 0.36 5.08
N ASP A 79 76.94 1.63 5.07
CA ASP A 79 76.05 2.79 4.98
C ASP A 79 75.40 2.92 3.59
N LEU A 80 76.13 2.56 2.52
CA LEU A 80 75.59 2.50 1.16
C LEU A 80 74.65 1.29 0.97
N GLN A 81 74.97 0.13 1.54
CA GLN A 81 74.07 -1.03 1.59
C GLN A 81 72.78 -0.70 2.35
N LYS A 82 72.89 -0.02 3.49
CA LYS A 82 71.72 0.46 4.24
C LYS A 82 70.90 1.46 3.43
N LYS A 83 71.52 2.49 2.84
CA LYS A 83 70.80 3.45 1.97
C LYS A 83 70.10 2.75 0.79
N LEU A 84 70.68 1.67 0.26
CA LEU A 84 70.07 0.86 -0.79
C LEU A 84 68.88 0.03 -0.27
N SER A 85 68.96 -0.57 0.92
CA SER A 85 67.82 -1.27 1.54
C SER A 85 66.69 -0.31 1.89
N ASP A 86 67.01 0.82 2.53
CA ASP A 86 66.05 1.83 2.97
C ASP A 86 65.30 2.43 1.76
N ASN A 87 66.01 2.70 0.66
CA ASN A 87 65.42 3.16 -0.60
C ASN A 87 64.58 2.06 -1.31
N THR A 88 64.99 0.79 -1.21
CA THR A 88 64.22 -0.35 -1.75
C THR A 88 62.92 -0.55 -0.97
N GLU A 89 62.96 -0.40 0.36
CA GLU A 89 61.78 -0.46 1.21
C GLU A 89 60.83 0.71 0.91
N GLN A 90 61.34 1.94 0.82
CA GLN A 90 60.54 3.10 0.42
C GLN A 90 59.88 2.92 -0.95
N HIS A 91 60.58 2.33 -1.93
CA HIS A 91 59.99 2.01 -3.23
C HIS A 91 58.85 0.97 -3.11
N GLU A 92 59.02 -0.11 -2.34
CA GLU A 92 57.95 -1.10 -2.14
C GLU A 92 56.78 -0.54 -1.32
N GLN A 93 57.02 0.35 -0.34
CA GLN A 93 55.97 1.09 0.38
C GLN A 93 55.18 2.01 -0.57
N GLN A 94 55.86 2.79 -1.43
CA GLN A 94 55.20 3.62 -2.44
C GLN A 94 54.39 2.79 -3.44
N LYS A 95 54.94 1.67 -3.90
CA LYS A 95 54.27 0.70 -4.79
C LYS A 95 53.07 0.03 -4.12
N PHE A 96 53.10 -0.20 -2.81
CA PHE A 96 51.94 -0.66 -2.04
C PHE A 96 50.87 0.42 -1.96
N ALA A 97 51.24 1.67 -1.61
CA ALA A 97 50.31 2.79 -1.56
C ALA A 97 49.64 3.06 -2.92
N LEU A 98 50.40 3.05 -4.02
CA LEU A 98 49.85 3.18 -5.37
C LEU A 98 48.88 2.05 -5.74
N ARG A 99 49.17 0.80 -5.34
CA ARG A 99 48.24 -0.33 -5.52
C ARG A 99 46.96 -0.15 -4.72
N GLN A 100 47.07 0.30 -3.47
CA GLN A 100 45.93 0.58 -2.60
C GLN A 100 45.04 1.68 -3.22
N SER A 101 45.61 2.80 -3.67
CA SER A 101 44.85 3.85 -4.36
C SER A 101 44.27 3.41 -5.70
N ILE A 102 44.91 2.51 -6.44
CA ILE A 102 44.32 1.91 -7.66
C ILE A 102 43.08 1.08 -7.30
N ILE A 103 43.14 0.26 -6.25
CA ILE A 103 41.99 -0.54 -5.78
C ILE A 103 40.85 0.38 -5.31
N GLU A 104 41.16 1.42 -4.55
CA GLU A 104 40.18 2.42 -4.09
C GLU A 104 39.50 3.15 -5.25
N LEU A 105 40.27 3.54 -6.28
CA LEU A 105 39.73 4.17 -7.49
C LEU A 105 38.90 3.18 -8.33
N GLN A 106 39.29 1.90 -8.39
CA GLN A 106 38.50 0.85 -9.06
C GLN A 106 37.17 0.60 -8.35
N THR A 107 37.18 0.42 -7.02
CA THR A 107 35.95 0.27 -6.22
C THR A 107 35.06 1.52 -6.30
N SER A 108 35.66 2.72 -6.29
CA SER A 108 34.93 3.99 -6.47
C SER A 108 34.26 4.08 -7.85
N LEU A 109 34.95 3.66 -8.91
CA LEU A 109 34.41 3.60 -10.27
C LEU A 109 33.28 2.57 -10.39
N GLU A 110 33.44 1.37 -9.82
CA GLU A 110 32.40 0.32 -9.79
C GLU A 110 31.16 0.78 -9.01
N ASN A 111 31.34 1.52 -7.91
CA ASN A 111 30.22 2.14 -7.18
C ASN A 111 29.51 3.18 -8.06
N ALA A 112 30.25 4.13 -8.63
CA ALA A 112 29.68 5.16 -9.52
C ALA A 112 28.98 4.58 -10.77
N MET A 113 29.43 3.42 -11.27
CA MET A 113 28.74 2.68 -12.33
C MET A 113 27.41 2.09 -11.85
N ARG A 114 27.37 1.43 -10.69
CA ARG A 114 26.12 0.90 -10.09
C ARG A 114 25.13 1.99 -9.71
N ASP A 115 25.62 3.14 -9.24
CA ASP A 115 24.80 4.32 -8.93
C ASP A 115 24.22 4.93 -10.22
N LYS A 116 25.00 4.99 -11.30
CA LYS A 116 24.52 5.41 -12.63
C LYS A 116 23.47 4.44 -13.18
N GLU A 117 23.65 3.13 -13.02
CA GLU A 117 22.71 2.11 -13.48
C GLU A 117 21.38 2.18 -12.70
N SER A 118 21.44 2.23 -11.36
CA SER A 118 20.24 2.36 -10.52
C SER A 118 19.49 3.67 -10.76
N LEU A 119 20.18 4.80 -10.94
CA LEU A 119 19.58 6.09 -11.31
C LEU A 119 18.97 6.06 -12.72
N SER A 120 19.53 5.28 -13.65
CA SER A 120 18.96 5.08 -14.98
C SER A 120 17.69 4.22 -14.93
N GLU A 121 17.66 3.17 -14.11
CA GLU A 121 16.48 2.35 -13.87
C GLU A 121 15.37 3.13 -13.12
N LEU A 122 15.72 4.00 -12.18
CA LEU A 122 14.78 4.92 -11.54
C LEU A 122 14.13 5.87 -12.56
N ARG A 123 14.92 6.55 -13.39
CA ARG A 123 14.37 7.41 -14.47
C ARG A 123 13.54 6.64 -15.50
N ARG A 124 13.86 5.37 -15.76
CA ARG A 124 13.05 4.50 -16.62
C ARG A 124 11.68 4.19 -15.97
N LYS A 125 11.64 3.90 -14.67
CA LYS A 125 10.38 3.67 -13.92
C LYS A 125 9.55 4.95 -13.80
N GLU A 126 10.20 6.09 -13.55
CA GLU A 126 9.57 7.42 -13.53
C GLU A 126 8.94 7.75 -14.88
N SER A 127 9.68 7.56 -15.98
CA SER A 127 9.16 7.74 -17.34
C SER A 127 7.97 6.83 -17.66
N GLN A 128 8.00 5.56 -17.24
CA GLN A 128 6.87 4.64 -17.42
C GLN A 128 5.65 5.11 -16.63
N SER A 129 5.82 5.44 -15.35
CA SER A 129 4.73 5.95 -14.50
C SER A 129 4.08 7.22 -15.07
N GLN A 130 4.90 8.11 -15.64
CA GLN A 130 4.42 9.31 -16.32
C GLN A 130 3.69 9.01 -17.64
N GLU A 131 4.14 8.02 -18.41
CA GLU A 131 3.45 7.56 -19.63
C GLU A 131 2.12 6.86 -19.32
N ASP A 132 2.08 6.03 -18.27
CA ASP A 132 0.88 5.39 -17.75
C ASP A 132 -0.14 6.44 -17.27
N HIS A 133 0.31 7.45 -16.51
CA HIS A 133 -0.53 8.55 -16.04
C HIS A 133 -1.05 9.43 -17.19
N ASN A 134 -0.17 9.80 -18.14
CA ASN A 134 -0.57 10.52 -19.36
C ASN A 134 -1.60 9.72 -20.19
N SER A 135 -1.52 8.39 -20.18
CA SER A 135 -2.45 7.54 -20.91
C SER A 135 -3.81 7.41 -20.22
N ARG A 136 -3.84 7.39 -18.87
CA ARG A 136 -5.09 7.52 -18.10
C ARG A 136 -5.75 8.88 -18.31
N LEU A 137 -4.97 9.98 -18.26
CA LEU A 137 -5.47 11.32 -18.54
C LEU A 137 -6.02 11.47 -19.97
N ARG A 138 -5.40 10.80 -20.95
CA ARG A 138 -5.91 10.78 -22.33
C ARG A 138 -7.25 10.06 -22.42
N ALA A 139 -7.37 8.88 -21.80
CA ALA A 139 -8.63 8.14 -21.74
C ALA A 139 -9.75 8.95 -21.07
N THR A 140 -9.50 9.59 -19.92
CA THR A 140 -10.53 10.42 -19.26
C THR A 140 -10.91 11.67 -20.06
N VAL A 141 -9.98 12.24 -20.85
CA VAL A 141 -10.29 13.33 -21.80
C VAL A 141 -11.15 12.83 -22.97
N GLU A 142 -10.88 11.64 -23.50
CA GLU A 142 -11.69 11.00 -24.55
C GLU A 142 -13.10 10.65 -24.04
N GLU A 143 -13.23 10.12 -22.82
CA GLU A 143 -14.50 9.87 -22.12
C GLU A 143 -15.30 11.16 -21.89
N LEU A 144 -14.65 12.23 -21.40
CA LEU A 144 -15.29 13.53 -21.20
C LEU A 144 -15.73 14.18 -22.53
N GLN A 145 -14.97 14.00 -23.61
CA GLN A 145 -15.38 14.44 -24.95
C GLN A 145 -16.59 13.66 -25.46
N ALA A 146 -16.62 12.33 -25.28
CA ALA A 146 -17.77 11.51 -25.64
C ALA A 146 -19.03 11.88 -24.84
N ALA A 147 -18.90 12.11 -23.53
CA ALA A 147 -19.99 12.59 -22.67
C ALA A 147 -20.50 13.98 -23.08
N SER A 148 -19.60 14.90 -23.44
CA SER A 148 -19.95 16.24 -23.93
C SER A 148 -20.72 16.20 -25.26
N LEU A 149 -20.29 15.34 -26.20
CA LEU A 149 -20.99 15.13 -27.48
C LEU A 149 -22.39 14.53 -27.28
N LEU A 150 -22.53 13.55 -26.38
CA LEU A 150 -23.83 12.97 -26.03
C LEU A 150 -24.75 14.01 -25.37
N GLN A 151 -24.21 14.88 -24.51
CA GLN A 151 -24.96 15.98 -23.89
C GLN A 151 -25.41 17.01 -24.94
N GLU A 152 -24.56 17.36 -25.92
CA GLU A 152 -24.92 18.26 -27.02
C GLU A 152 -26.04 17.64 -27.89
N GLU A 153 -25.98 16.34 -28.18
CA GLU A 153 -27.03 15.62 -28.91
C GLU A 153 -28.36 15.58 -28.13
N MET A 154 -28.34 15.32 -26.83
CA MET A 154 -29.55 15.38 -25.98
C MET A 154 -30.15 16.80 -25.91
N ILE A 155 -29.33 17.85 -25.85
CA ILE A 155 -29.79 19.25 -25.89
C ILE A 155 -30.40 19.58 -27.26
N LYS A 156 -29.83 19.05 -28.34
CA LYS A 156 -30.32 19.20 -29.72
C LYS A 156 -31.63 18.47 -29.96
N GLU A 157 -31.82 17.28 -29.39
CA GLU A 157 -33.12 16.60 -29.42
C GLU A 157 -34.16 17.36 -28.57
N SER A 158 -33.82 17.73 -27.33
CA SER A 158 -34.71 18.49 -26.44
C SER A 158 -35.17 19.82 -27.05
N SER A 159 -34.28 20.58 -27.67
CA SER A 159 -34.64 21.80 -28.41
C SER A 159 -35.53 21.51 -29.64
N SER A 160 -35.32 20.38 -30.33
CA SER A 160 -36.20 19.94 -31.43
C SER A 160 -37.61 19.57 -30.94
N GLN A 161 -37.73 18.91 -29.78
CA GLN A 161 -39.00 18.61 -29.13
C GLN A 161 -39.72 19.88 -28.66
N ILE A 162 -38.98 20.84 -28.08
CA ILE A 162 -39.49 22.16 -27.68
C ILE A 162 -40.02 22.93 -28.91
N ASP A 163 -39.31 22.93 -30.04
CA ASP A 163 -39.77 23.61 -31.26
C ASP A 163 -40.94 22.91 -31.96
N TYR A 164 -41.10 21.59 -31.79
CA TYR A 164 -42.33 20.89 -32.15
C TYR A 164 -43.51 21.33 -31.27
N LEU A 165 -43.32 21.39 -29.94
CA LEU A 165 -44.37 21.82 -29.01
C LEU A 165 -44.77 23.29 -29.22
N LYS A 166 -43.82 24.20 -29.50
CA LYS A 166 -44.12 25.60 -29.88
C LYS A 166 -45.05 25.67 -31.09
N LYS A 167 -44.80 24.88 -32.14
CA LYS A 167 -45.65 24.84 -33.35
C LYS A 167 -47.05 24.31 -33.05
N LEU A 168 -47.17 23.32 -32.15
CA LEU A 168 -48.46 22.80 -31.73
C LEU A 168 -49.27 23.85 -30.93
N VAL A 169 -48.62 24.55 -29.99
CA VAL A 169 -49.24 25.65 -29.23
C VAL A 169 -49.66 26.79 -30.16
N GLN A 170 -48.77 27.23 -31.06
CA GLN A 170 -49.10 28.26 -32.06
C GLN A 170 -50.31 27.86 -32.92
N GLY A 171 -50.39 26.60 -33.35
CA GLY A 171 -51.56 26.10 -34.10
C GLY A 171 -52.86 26.07 -33.28
N HIS A 172 -52.79 25.94 -31.95
CA HIS A 172 -53.94 26.13 -31.07
C HIS A 172 -54.30 27.60 -30.88
N ASP A 173 -53.32 28.49 -30.71
CA ASP A 173 -53.54 29.93 -30.60
C ASP A 173 -54.17 30.50 -31.88
N GLU A 174 -53.73 30.04 -33.06
CA GLU A 174 -54.34 30.37 -34.36
C GLU A 174 -55.82 29.95 -34.44
N VAL A 175 -56.20 28.83 -33.81
CA VAL A 175 -57.61 28.37 -33.72
C VAL A 175 -58.41 29.16 -32.68
N PHE A 176 -57.82 29.50 -31.53
CA PHE A 176 -58.46 30.37 -30.54
C PHE A 176 -58.69 31.78 -31.06
N GLU A 177 -57.78 32.33 -31.85
CA GLU A 177 -57.92 33.64 -32.47
C GLU A 177 -58.98 33.62 -33.58
N GLN A 178 -59.09 32.55 -34.37
CA GLN A 178 -60.23 32.33 -35.28
C GLN A 178 -61.57 32.27 -34.52
N LEU A 179 -61.61 31.61 -33.36
CA LEU A 179 -62.80 31.56 -32.49
C LEU A 179 -63.19 32.94 -31.94
N ARG A 180 -62.21 33.74 -31.49
CA ARG A 180 -62.41 35.12 -31.04
C ARG A 180 -62.97 36.01 -32.14
N ASN A 181 -62.40 35.94 -33.35
CA ASN A 181 -62.88 36.71 -34.49
C ASN A 181 -64.31 36.28 -34.92
N LEU A 182 -64.64 34.98 -34.84
CA LEU A 182 -66.01 34.51 -35.11
C LEU A 182 -67.02 35.04 -34.08
N LEU A 183 -66.66 35.06 -32.79
CA LEU A 183 -67.50 35.63 -31.73
C LEU A 183 -67.65 37.14 -31.86
N LEU A 184 -66.58 37.86 -32.21
CA LEU A 184 -66.59 39.30 -32.46
C LEU A 184 -67.49 39.69 -33.65
N HIS A 185 -67.66 38.79 -34.63
CA HIS A 185 -68.64 38.96 -35.71
C HIS A 185 -70.07 38.62 -35.28
N TYR A 186 -70.27 37.77 -34.27
CA TYR A 186 -71.59 37.42 -33.72
C TYR A 186 -72.19 38.55 -32.85
N GLU A 187 -71.33 39.35 -32.22
CA GLU A 187 -71.71 40.55 -31.46
C GLU A 187 -72.01 41.78 -32.39
N GLY A 188 -71.85 41.61 -33.71
CA GLY A 188 -71.61 42.70 -34.67
C GLY A 188 -72.69 42.99 -35.73
N GLY A 189 -73.95 42.61 -35.55
CA GLY A 189 -75.08 43.14 -36.34
C GLY A 189 -75.98 42.11 -37.07
N PRO A 190 -77.17 42.52 -37.56
CA PRO A 190 -78.26 41.60 -37.89
C PRO A 190 -78.37 41.17 -39.37
N ASP A 191 -79.04 40.03 -39.55
CA ASP A 191 -79.72 39.51 -40.75
C ASP A 191 -78.91 39.42 -42.06
N ARG A 192 -78.44 38.20 -42.37
CA ARG A 192 -78.34 37.72 -43.76
C ARG A 192 -78.43 36.20 -43.87
N LYS A 193 -79.46 35.73 -44.57
CA LYS A 193 -79.66 34.34 -45.00
C LYS A 193 -78.74 33.99 -46.19
N THR A 194 -78.66 32.68 -46.49
CA THR A 194 -78.12 31.99 -47.69
C THR A 194 -76.70 31.40 -47.60
N TYR A 195 -76.51 30.32 -48.37
CA TYR A 195 -75.44 29.31 -48.34
C TYR A 195 -75.43 28.40 -47.11
N GLY A 196 -75.30 27.08 -47.24
CA GLY A 196 -75.27 26.23 -48.45
C GLY A 196 -75.03 24.78 -48.04
N TYR A 197 -75.92 23.85 -48.43
CA TYR A 197 -75.92 22.48 -47.90
C TYR A 197 -75.06 21.53 -48.74
N GLU A 198 -73.92 21.08 -48.22
CA GLU A 198 -73.19 19.93 -48.77
C GLU A 198 -72.46 19.10 -47.68
N SER A 199 -71.93 17.94 -48.08
CA SER A 199 -71.84 16.75 -47.21
C SER A 199 -70.64 16.69 -46.25
N VAL A 200 -70.85 16.03 -45.11
CA VAL A 200 -69.84 15.83 -44.05
C VAL A 200 -68.98 14.60 -44.37
N ALA A 201 -67.78 14.79 -44.91
CA ALA A 201 -66.91 13.68 -45.33
C ALA A 201 -65.39 13.85 -45.10
N SER A 202 -64.93 14.75 -44.22
CA SER A 202 -63.54 14.72 -43.70
C SER A 202 -63.36 15.58 -42.44
N LEU A 203 -62.96 14.99 -41.31
CA LEU A 203 -62.64 15.74 -40.09
C LEU A 203 -61.15 16.15 -40.05
N ARG A 204 -60.91 17.46 -39.91
CA ARG A 204 -59.71 18.03 -39.27
C ARG A 204 -60.15 19.14 -38.30
N ILE A 205 -59.34 19.37 -37.28
CA ILE A 205 -59.68 20.17 -36.08
C ILE A 205 -60.01 21.65 -36.41
N SER A 206 -59.53 22.16 -37.55
CA SER A 206 -59.73 23.54 -38.02
C SER A 206 -61.17 23.99 -38.26
N TYR A 207 -62.16 23.08 -38.26
CA TYR A 207 -63.57 23.40 -38.55
C TYR A 207 -64.50 23.39 -37.33
N LEU A 208 -63.97 23.22 -36.11
CA LEU A 208 -64.77 23.30 -34.88
C LEU A 208 -65.57 24.61 -34.73
N PRO A 209 -65.06 25.81 -35.10
CA PRO A 209 -65.84 27.05 -34.99
C PRO A 209 -67.12 27.04 -35.86
N ALA A 210 -67.04 26.49 -37.07
CA ALA A 210 -68.17 26.33 -37.98
C ALA A 210 -69.16 25.21 -37.53
N ALA A 211 -68.74 24.30 -36.66
CA ALA A 211 -69.65 23.34 -36.03
C ALA A 211 -70.51 24.02 -34.94
N PHE A 212 -69.91 24.90 -34.12
CA PHE A 212 -70.65 25.65 -33.09
C PHE A 212 -71.69 26.62 -33.67
N ALA A 213 -71.36 27.31 -34.77
CA ALA A 213 -72.29 28.23 -35.43
C ALA A 213 -73.59 27.55 -35.88
N ARG A 214 -73.53 26.30 -36.37
CA ARG A 214 -74.72 25.52 -36.77
C ARG A 214 -75.62 25.18 -35.59
N ILE A 215 -75.05 24.71 -34.48
CA ILE A 215 -75.81 24.31 -33.28
C ILE A 215 -76.63 25.49 -32.74
N LEU A 216 -76.06 26.70 -32.72
CA LEU A 216 -76.77 27.91 -32.29
C LEU A 216 -77.94 28.26 -33.24
N GLN A 217 -77.76 28.08 -34.55
CA GLN A 217 -78.78 28.34 -35.56
C GLN A 217 -79.91 27.30 -35.54
N ASP A 218 -79.61 26.02 -35.30
CA ASP A 218 -80.60 24.94 -35.23
C ASP A 218 -81.60 25.21 -34.08
N PHE A 219 -81.10 25.55 -32.89
CA PHE A 219 -81.93 25.89 -31.71
C PHE A 219 -82.88 27.07 -31.95
N GLU A 220 -82.49 28.07 -32.73
CA GLU A 220 -83.32 29.25 -33.02
C GLU A 220 -84.52 28.89 -33.93
N THR A 221 -84.37 27.91 -34.83
CA THR A 221 -85.45 27.48 -35.73
C THR A 221 -86.50 26.58 -35.06
N GLU A 222 -86.09 25.73 -34.11
CA GLU A 222 -87.00 24.79 -33.44
C GLU A 222 -88.06 25.51 -32.58
N VAL A 223 -87.67 26.61 -31.92
CA VAL A 223 -88.55 27.45 -31.10
C VAL A 223 -89.70 28.07 -31.91
N ILE A 224 -89.44 28.43 -33.18
CA ILE A 224 -90.44 29.04 -34.06
C ILE A 224 -91.43 27.97 -34.58
N GLY A 225 -90.93 26.79 -34.96
CA GLY A 225 -91.76 25.70 -35.51
C GLY A 225 -92.78 25.12 -34.54
N ALA A 226 -92.55 25.24 -33.23
CA ALA A 226 -93.42 24.69 -32.18
C ALA A 226 -94.74 25.46 -31.98
N LEU A 227 -94.82 26.73 -32.37
CA LEU A 227 -95.99 27.59 -32.12
C LEU A 227 -97.10 27.45 -33.17
N ASP A 228 -96.77 27.15 -34.42
CA ASP A 228 -97.70 27.27 -35.56
C ASP A 228 -98.59 26.02 -35.79
N ARG A 229 -98.19 24.86 -35.24
CA ARG A 229 -98.87 23.57 -35.47
C ARG A 229 -100.16 23.33 -34.68
N ARG A 230 -100.75 24.35 -34.05
CA ARG A 230 -101.92 24.19 -33.14
C ARG A 230 -103.24 24.75 -33.66
N CYS A 231 -103.28 25.32 -34.88
CA CYS A 231 -104.47 26.04 -35.39
C CYS A 231 -105.19 25.44 -36.61
N PHE A 232 -104.76 24.28 -37.15
CA PHE A 232 -105.28 23.77 -38.45
C PHE A 232 -105.96 22.37 -38.44
N ILE A 233 -106.35 21.82 -37.28
CA ILE A 233 -107.04 20.51 -37.21
C ILE A 233 -108.36 20.66 -36.43
N ALA A 234 -109.28 21.47 -36.98
CA ALA A 234 -110.57 21.76 -36.36
C ALA A 234 -111.70 22.13 -37.35
N ILE A 235 -111.72 21.55 -38.57
CA ILE A 235 -112.79 21.72 -39.57
C ILE A 235 -112.77 20.51 -40.55
N THR A 236 -113.95 20.08 -41.05
CA THR A 236 -114.23 18.89 -41.93
C THR A 236 -114.13 17.50 -41.25
N LEU A 237 -114.94 16.47 -41.55
CA LEU A 237 -116.21 16.37 -42.34
C LEU A 237 -117.11 15.19 -41.82
N TRP A 238 -118.30 14.94 -42.41
CA TRP A 238 -119.31 13.97 -41.93
C TRP A 238 -120.19 13.34 -43.06
N SER A 239 -120.70 12.10 -42.85
CA SER A 239 -121.98 11.48 -43.35
C SER A 239 -122.17 10.63 -44.65
N PHE A 240 -122.77 9.42 -44.45
CA PHE A 240 -123.93 8.69 -45.14
C PHE A 240 -123.97 8.42 -46.70
N SER A 241 -124.80 7.50 -47.30
CA SER A 241 -125.41 6.17 -46.93
C SER A 241 -126.26 5.47 -48.08
N CYS A 242 -126.27 4.12 -48.11
CA CYS A 242 -127.21 3.02 -48.55
C CYS A 242 -128.37 3.06 -49.64
N SER A 243 -128.54 1.90 -50.33
CA SER A 243 -129.80 1.07 -50.58
C SER A 243 -130.68 1.02 -51.88
N PHE A 244 -130.78 -0.21 -52.46
CA PHE A 244 -131.94 -1.08 -52.90
C PHE A 244 -133.18 -0.62 -53.74
N CYS A 245 -133.66 -1.47 -54.70
CA CYS A 245 -135.09 -1.90 -54.98
C CYS A 245 -135.35 -2.55 -56.38
N PHE A 246 -136.56 -3.09 -56.64
CA PHE A 246 -136.81 -4.26 -57.54
C PHE A 246 -138.24 -4.33 -58.18
N ASN A 247 -138.35 -4.93 -59.38
CA ASN A 247 -139.36 -5.94 -59.82
C ASN A 247 -140.61 -5.57 -60.68
N ASN A 248 -140.79 -6.31 -61.80
CA ASN A 248 -142.08 -6.88 -62.28
C ASN A 248 -141.82 -7.89 -63.43
N SER A 249 -142.65 -8.94 -63.60
CA SER A 249 -142.17 -10.23 -64.15
C SER A 249 -143.17 -11.08 -65.00
N ILE A 250 -142.70 -12.25 -65.43
CA ILE A 250 -143.34 -13.47 -65.99
C ILE A 250 -143.34 -13.71 -67.51
N GLU A 251 -143.91 -12.88 -68.38
CA GLU A 251 -143.75 -13.10 -69.85
C GLU A 251 -142.51 -12.41 -70.40
N ARG A 252 -142.15 -11.26 -69.83
CA ARG A 252 -140.78 -10.75 -69.95
C ARG A 252 -139.78 -11.74 -69.33
N LEU A 253 -140.16 -12.49 -68.29
CA LEU A 253 -139.28 -13.46 -67.57
C LEU A 253 -138.72 -14.57 -68.45
N ILE A 254 -139.29 -14.91 -69.61
CA ILE A 254 -138.74 -15.96 -70.49
C ILE A 254 -137.68 -15.41 -71.44
N GLY A 255 -137.92 -14.23 -72.03
CA GLY A 255 -136.88 -13.49 -72.77
C GLY A 255 -135.79 -12.98 -71.83
N GLU A 256 -136.18 -12.51 -70.65
CA GLU A 256 -135.28 -12.31 -69.51
C GLU A 256 -134.66 -13.65 -69.08
N HIS A 257 -135.26 -14.84 -69.16
CA HIS A 257 -134.51 -16.06 -68.79
C HIS A 257 -133.39 -16.39 -69.76
N GLU A 258 -133.61 -16.22 -71.07
CA GLU A 258 -132.53 -16.42 -72.06
C GLU A 258 -131.48 -15.30 -71.98
N GLN A 259 -131.92 -14.05 -71.78
CA GLN A 259 -131.03 -12.90 -71.67
C GLN A 259 -130.34 -12.80 -70.29
N ASP A 260 -130.97 -13.28 -69.22
CA ASP A 260 -130.39 -13.51 -67.89
C ASP A 260 -129.49 -14.73 -67.91
N LEU A 261 -129.75 -15.76 -68.72
CA LEU A 261 -128.79 -16.86 -68.89
C LEU A 261 -127.54 -16.40 -69.65
N GLU A 262 -127.65 -15.48 -70.62
CA GLU A 262 -126.47 -14.87 -71.24
C GLU A 262 -125.83 -13.81 -70.33
N VAL A 263 -126.60 -13.03 -69.56
CA VAL A 263 -126.06 -12.09 -68.55
C VAL A 263 -125.45 -12.84 -67.35
N LEU A 264 -125.95 -14.02 -66.98
CA LEU A 264 -125.34 -14.92 -66.00
C LEU A 264 -124.13 -15.64 -66.59
N ARG A 265 -124.11 -15.93 -67.90
CA ARG A 265 -122.92 -16.44 -68.60
C ARG A 265 -121.83 -15.37 -68.69
N GLU A 266 -122.17 -14.13 -68.99
CA GLU A 266 -121.25 -12.99 -68.98
C GLU A 266 -120.86 -12.57 -67.55
N ALA A 267 -121.77 -12.63 -66.57
CA ALA A 267 -121.43 -12.44 -65.17
C ALA A 267 -120.57 -13.60 -64.62
N ALA A 268 -120.72 -14.82 -65.14
CA ALA A 268 -119.84 -15.94 -64.83
C ALA A 268 -118.46 -15.78 -65.52
N LYS A 269 -118.41 -15.33 -66.77
CA LYS A 269 -117.15 -14.95 -67.45
C LYS A 269 -116.44 -13.80 -66.73
N ALA A 270 -117.19 -12.78 -66.30
CA ALA A 270 -116.68 -11.63 -65.55
C ALA A 270 -116.28 -12.00 -64.12
N SER A 271 -117.02 -12.88 -63.44
CA SER A 271 -116.64 -13.45 -62.15
C SER A 271 -115.40 -14.33 -62.27
N HIS A 272 -115.28 -15.11 -63.34
CA HIS A 272 -114.10 -15.92 -63.61
C HIS A 272 -112.88 -15.08 -63.99
N SER A 273 -113.04 -14.01 -64.77
CA SER A 273 -111.95 -13.05 -65.06
C SER A 273 -111.58 -12.22 -63.83
N HIS A 274 -112.55 -11.89 -62.95
CA HIS A 274 -112.29 -11.26 -61.67
C HIS A 274 -111.56 -12.20 -60.70
N ALA A 275 -111.93 -13.48 -60.65
CA ALA A 275 -111.24 -14.51 -59.88
C ALA A 275 -109.81 -14.76 -60.41
N SER A 276 -109.63 -14.79 -61.73
CA SER A 276 -108.31 -14.86 -62.38
C SER A 276 -107.45 -13.62 -62.07
N ASN A 277 -108.06 -12.43 -62.04
CA ASN A 277 -107.40 -11.19 -61.64
C ASN A 277 -107.01 -11.22 -60.15
N ILE A 278 -107.90 -11.65 -59.25
CA ILE A 278 -107.60 -11.86 -57.82
C ILE A 278 -106.48 -12.90 -57.63
N GLN A 279 -106.49 -13.98 -58.40
CA GLN A 279 -105.42 -14.99 -58.37
C GLN A 279 -104.09 -14.39 -58.84
N SER A 280 -104.07 -13.61 -59.92
CA SER A 280 -102.85 -12.93 -60.39
C SER A 280 -102.34 -11.90 -59.36
N GLN A 281 -103.22 -11.15 -58.71
CA GLN A 281 -102.86 -10.25 -57.60
C GLN A 281 -102.29 -11.03 -56.41
N MET A 282 -102.89 -12.17 -56.04
CA MET A 282 -102.39 -13.07 -54.99
C MET A 282 -101.00 -13.62 -55.34
N GLU A 283 -100.77 -14.04 -56.58
CA GLU A 283 -99.46 -14.50 -57.06
C GLU A 283 -98.41 -13.39 -56.99
N ILE A 284 -98.74 -12.15 -57.40
CA ILE A 284 -97.86 -10.98 -57.28
C ILE A 284 -97.54 -10.68 -55.81
N ILE A 285 -98.53 -10.71 -54.91
CA ILE A 285 -98.33 -10.47 -53.47
C ILE A 285 -97.47 -11.58 -52.83
N GLN A 286 -97.71 -12.84 -53.19
CA GLN A 286 -96.87 -13.97 -52.74
C GLN A 286 -95.43 -13.83 -53.25
N GLU A 287 -95.22 -13.40 -54.49
CA GLU A 287 -93.88 -13.23 -55.04
C GLU A 287 -93.16 -12.01 -54.44
N GLN A 288 -93.88 -10.91 -54.15
CA GLN A 288 -93.33 -9.80 -53.38
C GLN A 288 -92.93 -10.24 -51.96
N ALA A 289 -93.75 -11.04 -51.28
CA ALA A 289 -93.43 -11.59 -49.96
C ALA A 289 -92.21 -12.55 -49.99
N LYS A 290 -92.07 -13.39 -51.03
CA LYS A 290 -90.88 -14.23 -51.24
C LYS A 290 -89.63 -13.38 -51.45
N ASN A 291 -89.70 -12.33 -52.25
CA ASN A 291 -88.57 -11.44 -52.54
C ASN A 291 -88.17 -10.58 -51.33
N GLN A 292 -89.12 -10.11 -50.53
CA GLN A 292 -88.80 -9.48 -49.23
C GLN A 292 -88.12 -10.50 -48.28
N LYS A 293 -88.67 -11.72 -48.19
CA LYS A 293 -88.07 -12.78 -47.35
C LYS A 293 -86.64 -13.15 -47.79
N SER A 294 -86.36 -13.23 -49.09
CA SER A 294 -85.01 -13.53 -49.59
C SER A 294 -84.02 -12.38 -49.36
N LEU A 295 -84.48 -11.12 -49.44
CA LEU A 295 -83.69 -9.94 -49.12
C LEU A 295 -83.33 -9.90 -47.62
N TYR A 296 -84.29 -10.13 -46.72
CA TYR A 296 -84.01 -10.21 -45.28
C TYR A 296 -83.09 -11.38 -44.94
N LEU A 297 -83.27 -12.55 -45.57
CA LEU A 297 -82.38 -13.70 -45.38
C LEU A 297 -80.94 -13.38 -45.81
N ARG A 298 -80.77 -12.66 -46.93
CA ARG A 298 -79.45 -12.21 -47.41
C ARG A 298 -78.80 -11.20 -46.46
N GLN A 299 -79.57 -10.27 -45.90
CA GLN A 299 -79.09 -9.32 -44.89
C GLN A 299 -78.66 -10.04 -43.60
N ILE A 300 -79.43 -11.02 -43.14
CA ILE A 300 -79.09 -11.87 -41.99
C ILE A 300 -77.75 -12.58 -42.26
N SER A 301 -77.59 -13.27 -43.39
CA SER A 301 -76.32 -13.96 -43.70
C SER A 301 -75.13 -13.03 -43.89
N GLN A 302 -75.33 -11.77 -44.32
CA GLN A 302 -74.25 -10.77 -44.32
C GLN A 302 -73.85 -10.34 -42.91
N LEU A 303 -74.82 -10.17 -41.99
CA LEU A 303 -74.57 -9.85 -40.59
C LEU A 303 -73.94 -11.04 -39.83
N GLU A 304 -74.37 -12.27 -40.09
CA GLU A 304 -73.75 -13.49 -39.57
C GLU A 304 -72.29 -13.61 -40.03
N GLY A 305 -72.00 -13.22 -41.28
CA GLY A 305 -70.64 -13.12 -41.83
C GLY A 305 -69.77 -12.09 -41.10
N THR A 306 -70.24 -10.85 -40.93
CA THR A 306 -69.46 -9.80 -40.23
C THR A 306 -69.29 -10.10 -38.74
N ILE A 307 -70.31 -10.66 -38.07
CA ILE A 307 -70.20 -11.15 -36.69
C ILE A 307 -69.17 -12.27 -36.58
N SER A 308 -69.10 -13.18 -37.55
CA SER A 308 -68.11 -14.26 -37.58
C SER A 308 -66.68 -13.73 -37.77
N GLN A 309 -66.50 -12.75 -38.66
CA GLN A 309 -65.22 -12.08 -38.91
C GLN A 309 -64.72 -11.34 -37.65
N LEU A 310 -65.57 -10.50 -37.03
CA LEU A 310 -65.25 -9.80 -35.79
C LEU A 310 -64.93 -10.78 -34.64
N ARG A 311 -65.60 -11.94 -34.61
CA ARG A 311 -65.29 -13.03 -33.66
C ARG A 311 -63.98 -13.76 -33.95
N SER A 312 -63.45 -13.77 -35.18
CA SER A 312 -62.05 -14.21 -35.41
C SER A 312 -61.05 -13.13 -35.01
N GLU A 313 -61.27 -11.88 -35.41
CA GLU A 313 -60.38 -10.76 -35.10
C GLU A 313 -60.21 -10.55 -33.59
N LEU A 314 -61.30 -10.65 -32.82
CA LEU A 314 -61.25 -10.60 -31.35
C LEU A 314 -60.41 -11.74 -30.74
N ARG A 315 -60.52 -12.98 -31.27
CA ARG A 315 -59.72 -14.13 -30.81
C ARG A 315 -58.25 -14.02 -31.23
N GLU A 316 -57.97 -13.45 -32.39
CA GLU A 316 -56.63 -13.13 -32.87
C GLU A 316 -55.97 -12.09 -31.95
N ALA A 317 -56.67 -10.98 -31.67
CA ALA A 317 -56.20 -9.94 -30.77
C ALA A 317 -55.98 -10.46 -29.33
N MET A 318 -56.88 -11.32 -28.82
CA MET A 318 -56.72 -11.95 -27.51
C MET A 318 -55.47 -12.85 -27.47
N ARG A 319 -55.22 -13.68 -28.50
CA ARG A 319 -53.95 -14.45 -28.62
C ARG A 319 -52.74 -13.53 -28.60
N MET A 320 -52.68 -12.56 -29.51
CA MET A 320 -51.54 -11.62 -29.59
C MET A 320 -51.29 -10.86 -28.27
N SER A 321 -52.34 -10.56 -27.51
CA SER A 321 -52.20 -9.98 -26.16
C SER A 321 -51.70 -10.96 -25.11
N GLN A 322 -52.13 -12.24 -25.17
CA GLN A 322 -51.68 -13.29 -24.25
C GLN A 322 -50.21 -13.66 -24.51
N ASP A 323 -49.85 -13.86 -25.78
CA ASP A 323 -48.47 -14.13 -26.20
C ASP A 323 -47.53 -12.99 -25.72
N LYS A 324 -48.00 -11.73 -25.82
CA LYS A 324 -47.25 -10.57 -25.35
C LYS A 324 -47.19 -10.44 -23.82
N ILE A 325 -48.20 -10.93 -23.09
CA ILE A 325 -48.16 -11.02 -21.62
C ILE A 325 -47.11 -12.05 -21.20
N GLU A 326 -47.14 -13.26 -21.77
CA GLU A 326 -46.15 -14.29 -21.43
C GLU A 326 -44.70 -13.83 -21.70
N ASP A 327 -44.46 -13.12 -22.80
CA ASP A 327 -43.11 -12.60 -23.10
C ASP A 327 -42.66 -11.50 -22.14
N LEU A 328 -43.58 -10.71 -21.60
CA LEU A 328 -43.28 -9.76 -20.53
C LEU A 328 -43.06 -10.47 -19.19
N GLU A 329 -43.79 -11.53 -18.89
CA GLU A 329 -43.58 -12.38 -17.70
C GLU A 329 -42.21 -13.08 -17.75
N LYS A 330 -41.81 -13.62 -18.92
CA LYS A 330 -40.48 -14.21 -19.15
C LYS A 330 -39.37 -13.17 -18.94
N GLN A 331 -39.54 -11.95 -19.44
CA GLN A 331 -38.59 -10.84 -19.21
C GLN A 331 -38.52 -10.43 -17.73
N LEU A 332 -39.67 -10.36 -17.04
CA LEU A 332 -39.74 -9.98 -15.63
C LEU A 332 -39.08 -11.04 -14.72
N HIS A 333 -39.20 -12.32 -15.08
CA HIS A 333 -38.47 -13.42 -14.44
C HIS A 333 -36.95 -13.37 -14.70
N LEU A 334 -36.52 -13.07 -15.92
CA LEU A 334 -35.09 -12.92 -16.25
C LEU A 334 -34.46 -11.80 -15.42
N VAL A 335 -35.09 -10.62 -15.39
CA VAL A 335 -34.63 -9.46 -14.60
C VAL A 335 -34.65 -9.76 -13.09
N HIS A 336 -35.55 -10.62 -12.60
CA HIS A 336 -35.48 -11.09 -11.21
C HIS A 336 -34.28 -12.00 -10.95
N SER A 337 -33.93 -12.90 -11.89
CA SER A 337 -32.72 -13.73 -11.76
C SER A 337 -31.47 -12.85 -11.71
N GLU A 338 -31.31 -11.96 -12.71
CA GLU A 338 -30.19 -11.02 -12.80
C GLU A 338 -30.09 -10.14 -11.55
N MET A 339 -31.23 -9.73 -10.97
CA MET A 339 -31.27 -8.98 -9.70
C MET A 339 -30.86 -9.83 -8.49
N THR A 340 -31.24 -11.11 -8.42
CA THR A 340 -30.79 -12.01 -7.34
C THR A 340 -29.31 -12.37 -7.49
N ASP A 341 -28.82 -12.56 -8.70
CA ASP A 341 -27.41 -12.86 -8.98
C ASP A 341 -26.53 -11.65 -8.61
N ALA A 342 -26.91 -10.44 -9.03
CA ALA A 342 -26.24 -9.18 -8.65
C ALA A 342 -26.41 -8.81 -7.16
N GLN A 343 -27.38 -9.40 -6.45
CA GLN A 343 -27.48 -9.31 -4.98
C GLN A 343 -26.47 -10.25 -4.32
N ILE A 344 -26.36 -11.50 -4.80
CA ILE A 344 -25.39 -12.49 -4.30
C ILE A 344 -23.95 -12.00 -4.51
N GLU A 345 -23.63 -11.43 -5.68
CA GLU A 345 -22.31 -10.82 -5.94
C GLU A 345 -22.02 -9.66 -4.96
N ARG A 346 -23.01 -8.78 -4.71
CA ARG A 346 -22.85 -7.67 -3.74
C ARG A 346 -22.62 -8.19 -2.33
N ASP A 347 -23.34 -9.22 -1.91
CA ASP A 347 -23.21 -9.81 -0.58
C ASP A 347 -21.86 -10.54 -0.43
N GLN A 348 -21.34 -11.16 -1.49
CA GLN A 348 -19.98 -11.69 -1.54
C GLN A 348 -18.92 -10.59 -1.43
N TYR A 349 -18.97 -9.54 -2.25
CA TYR A 349 -18.02 -8.42 -2.16
C TYR A 349 -18.08 -7.71 -0.79
N SER A 350 -19.26 -7.61 -0.19
CA SER A 350 -19.44 -7.09 1.18
C SER A 350 -18.72 -7.98 2.20
N GLN A 351 -18.86 -9.30 2.11
CA GLN A 351 -18.18 -10.25 2.99
C GLN A 351 -16.66 -10.26 2.77
N GLU A 352 -16.18 -10.21 1.52
CA GLU A 352 -14.75 -10.11 1.20
C GLU A 352 -14.14 -8.79 1.72
N SER A 353 -14.86 -7.67 1.57
CA SER A 353 -14.44 -6.38 2.13
C SER A 353 -14.40 -6.39 3.66
N GLY A 354 -15.31 -7.11 4.33
CA GLY A 354 -15.28 -7.31 5.78
C GLY A 354 -14.05 -8.11 6.23
N ASN A 355 -13.78 -9.25 5.57
CA ASN A 355 -12.60 -10.07 5.85
C ASN A 355 -11.28 -9.28 5.65
N LEU A 356 -11.23 -8.41 4.64
CA LEU A 356 -10.07 -7.55 4.37
C LEU A 356 -9.91 -6.45 5.43
N ASP A 357 -11.00 -5.88 5.95
CA ASP A 357 -10.92 -4.92 7.06
C ASP A 357 -10.47 -5.60 8.36
N ASP A 358 -10.95 -6.81 8.65
CA ASP A 358 -10.46 -7.63 9.78
C ASP A 358 -8.95 -7.93 9.66
N GLU A 359 -8.45 -8.28 8.46
CA GLU A 359 -7.02 -8.50 8.21
C GLU A 359 -6.20 -7.21 8.38
N VAL A 360 -6.71 -6.06 7.91
CA VAL A 360 -6.08 -4.74 8.11
C VAL A 360 -6.08 -4.35 9.59
N GLN A 361 -7.16 -4.58 10.33
CA GLN A 361 -7.21 -4.33 11.78
C GLN A 361 -6.22 -5.22 12.54
N GLN A 362 -6.07 -6.50 12.16
CA GLN A 362 -5.06 -7.36 12.75
C GLN A 362 -3.63 -6.87 12.45
N LEU A 363 -3.33 -6.51 11.19
CA LEU A 363 -2.01 -5.98 10.81
C LEU A 363 -1.68 -4.65 11.51
N LEU A 364 -2.67 -3.79 11.75
CA LEU A 364 -2.51 -2.57 12.55
C LEU A 364 -2.21 -2.88 14.03
N ALA A 365 -2.87 -3.88 14.61
CA ALA A 365 -2.61 -4.33 15.98
C ALA A 365 -1.21 -4.95 16.12
N GLU A 366 -0.78 -5.76 15.15
CA GLU A 366 0.57 -6.32 15.08
C GLU A 366 1.64 -5.23 14.89
N LEU A 367 1.39 -4.24 14.04
CA LEU A 367 2.29 -3.08 13.86
C LEU A 367 2.42 -2.27 15.17
N HIS A 368 1.32 -2.02 15.87
CA HIS A 368 1.34 -1.35 17.17
C HIS A 368 2.10 -2.17 18.23
N LYS A 369 1.91 -3.49 18.27
CA LYS A 369 2.72 -4.40 19.13
C LYS A 369 4.22 -4.27 18.81
N LYS A 370 4.58 -4.26 17.52
CA LYS A 370 5.99 -4.14 17.07
C LYS A 370 6.61 -2.78 17.36
N ASP A 371 5.87 -1.68 17.30
CA ASP A 371 6.41 -0.38 17.71
C ASP A 371 6.58 -0.26 19.23
N VAL A 372 5.70 -0.89 20.03
CA VAL A 372 5.89 -1.01 21.49
C VAL A 372 7.14 -1.83 21.83
N GLU A 373 7.34 -2.98 21.18
CA GLU A 373 8.56 -3.80 21.32
C GLU A 373 9.82 -3.01 20.93
N LEU A 374 9.80 -2.32 19.79
CA LEU A 374 10.89 -1.48 19.30
C LEU A 374 11.21 -0.33 20.27
N ASN A 375 10.19 0.30 20.87
CA ASN A 375 10.39 1.37 21.85
C ASN A 375 10.95 0.84 23.19
N LEU A 376 10.61 -0.39 23.58
CA LEU A 376 11.26 -1.08 24.69
C LEU A 376 12.74 -1.39 24.40
N GLU A 377 13.06 -1.88 23.19
CA GLU A 377 14.44 -2.16 22.77
C GLU A 377 15.29 -0.87 22.65
N LYS A 378 14.71 0.26 22.22
CA LYS A 378 15.35 1.59 22.26
C LYS A 378 15.73 2.00 23.70
N GLU A 379 14.81 1.89 24.66
CA GLU A 379 15.10 2.22 26.07
C GLU A 379 16.06 1.22 26.73
N GLN A 380 16.07 -0.06 26.34
CA GLN A 380 17.10 -1.01 26.77
C GLN A 380 18.50 -0.61 26.24
N ASN A 381 18.61 -0.32 24.94
CA ASN A 381 19.88 0.13 24.33
C ASN A 381 20.40 1.43 24.97
N LYS A 382 19.52 2.40 25.24
CA LYS A 382 19.85 3.62 25.96
C LYS A 382 20.44 3.35 27.34
N ARG A 383 19.85 2.45 28.13
CA ARG A 383 20.40 2.03 29.44
C ARG A 383 21.78 1.35 29.33
N LEU A 384 22.04 0.63 28.23
CA LEU A 384 23.37 0.09 27.93
C LEU A 384 24.36 1.21 27.64
N TRP A 385 23.99 2.19 26.80
CA TRP A 385 24.81 3.39 26.52
C TRP A 385 25.11 4.21 27.78
N ASP A 386 24.13 4.43 28.66
CA ASP A 386 24.32 5.15 29.93
C ASP A 386 25.34 4.42 30.84
N ARG A 387 25.21 3.09 30.96
CA ARG A 387 26.10 2.24 31.75
C ARG A 387 27.52 2.19 31.17
N ASP A 388 27.65 2.06 29.85
CA ASP A 388 28.94 1.93 29.19
C ASP A 388 29.66 3.30 29.14
N THR A 389 28.91 4.40 29.09
CA THR A 389 29.43 5.77 29.32
C THR A 389 29.96 5.93 30.75
N GLY A 390 29.19 5.52 31.77
CA GLY A 390 29.66 5.51 33.17
C GLY A 390 30.89 4.61 33.38
N SER A 391 30.96 3.50 32.65
CA SER A 391 32.12 2.60 32.65
C SER A 391 33.35 3.25 32.01
N SER A 392 33.19 3.97 30.89
CA SER A 392 34.28 4.74 30.26
C SER A 392 34.82 5.83 31.19
N ILE A 393 33.92 6.60 31.83
CA ILE A 393 34.31 7.62 32.83
C ILE A 393 35.12 7.00 33.97
N THR A 394 34.74 5.80 34.43
CA THR A 394 35.46 5.06 35.47
C THR A 394 36.83 4.57 34.98
N ILE A 395 36.93 4.05 33.76
CA ILE A 395 38.20 3.64 33.13
C ILE A 395 39.14 4.84 32.97
N ASP A 396 38.64 6.00 32.54
CA ASP A 396 39.46 7.20 32.35
C ASP A 396 39.87 7.85 33.67
N ASN A 397 39.11 7.67 34.76
CA ASN A 397 39.56 7.98 36.11
C ASN A 397 40.75 7.10 36.52
N LEU A 398 40.63 5.78 36.36
CA LEU A 398 41.70 4.82 36.70
C LEU A 398 42.96 5.03 35.85
N ARG A 399 42.82 5.38 34.56
CA ARG A 399 43.95 5.78 33.69
C ARG A 399 44.67 7.00 34.25
N ARG A 400 43.94 8.07 34.59
CA ARG A 400 44.53 9.29 35.19
C ARG A 400 45.20 9.02 36.54
N GLU A 401 44.68 8.12 37.36
CA GLU A 401 45.35 7.68 38.60
C GLU A 401 46.65 6.90 38.32
N LEU A 402 46.65 6.00 37.35
CA LEU A 402 47.83 5.25 36.91
C LEU A 402 48.91 6.19 36.34
N ASP A 403 48.53 7.15 35.51
CA ASP A 403 49.44 8.16 34.95
C ASP A 403 50.05 9.04 36.04
N ASN A 404 49.24 9.50 37.00
CA ASN A 404 49.74 10.23 38.18
C ASN A 404 50.77 9.40 38.97
N LYS A 405 50.53 8.09 39.15
CA LYS A 405 51.47 7.18 39.83
C LYS A 405 52.74 6.90 39.01
N ASN A 406 52.64 6.82 37.69
CA ASN A 406 53.81 6.76 36.80
C ASN A 406 54.66 8.03 36.90
N MET A 407 54.04 9.22 36.94
CA MET A 407 54.75 10.49 37.11
C MET A 407 55.42 10.60 38.50
N GLU A 408 54.78 10.08 39.55
CA GLU A 408 55.37 9.99 40.89
C GLU A 408 56.56 9.02 40.94
N LEU A 409 56.47 7.86 40.28
CA LEU A 409 57.58 6.92 40.11
C LEU A 409 58.76 7.52 39.33
N GLN A 410 58.52 8.25 38.25
CA GLN A 410 59.58 8.96 37.51
C GLN A 410 60.27 10.04 38.36
N ARG A 411 59.52 10.74 39.23
CA ARG A 411 60.12 11.67 40.20
C ARG A 411 60.99 10.94 41.21
N LEU A 412 60.53 9.82 41.77
CA LEU A 412 61.32 9.02 42.72
C LEU A 412 62.60 8.46 42.07
N ASP A 413 62.49 7.92 40.86
CA ASP A 413 63.64 7.36 40.12
C ASP A 413 64.68 8.44 39.75
N SER A 414 64.24 9.65 39.36
CA SER A 414 65.19 10.77 39.14
C SER A 414 65.89 11.24 40.42
N VAL A 415 65.23 11.17 41.59
CA VAL A 415 65.87 11.42 42.89
C VAL A 415 66.87 10.31 43.23
N VAL A 416 66.53 9.04 43.01
CA VAL A 416 67.45 7.90 43.22
C VAL A 416 68.69 8.03 42.33
N ARG A 417 68.51 8.35 41.05
CA ARG A 417 69.64 8.59 40.12
C ARG A 417 70.50 9.79 40.55
N SER A 418 69.89 10.87 41.06
CA SER A 418 70.65 12.01 41.61
C SER A 418 71.49 11.62 42.83
N LEU A 419 70.94 10.84 43.75
CA LEU A 419 71.67 10.35 44.94
C LEU A 419 72.79 9.38 44.56
N GLN A 420 72.57 8.51 43.57
CA GLN A 420 73.62 7.63 43.05
C GLN A 420 74.80 8.44 42.49
N MET A 421 74.54 9.42 41.62
CA MET A 421 75.58 10.30 41.06
C MET A 421 76.35 11.07 42.14
N GLU A 422 75.67 11.49 43.22
CA GLU A 422 76.32 12.18 44.33
C GLU A 422 77.23 11.25 45.16
N CYS A 423 76.78 10.02 45.45
CA CYS A 423 77.57 8.98 46.09
C CYS A 423 78.79 8.57 45.25
N GLU A 424 78.62 8.35 43.95
CA GLU A 424 79.73 8.05 43.03
C GLU A 424 80.74 9.21 42.99
N GLY A 425 80.26 10.45 42.90
CA GLY A 425 81.09 11.64 43.01
C GLY A 425 81.80 11.78 44.36
N GLN A 426 81.19 11.34 45.47
CA GLN A 426 81.82 11.33 46.79
C GLN A 426 82.96 10.31 46.87
N ILE A 427 82.74 9.10 46.37
CA ILE A 427 83.75 8.05 46.25
C ILE A 427 84.91 8.52 45.38
N GLN A 428 84.64 9.13 44.21
CA GLN A 428 85.70 9.55 43.30
C GLN A 428 86.54 10.71 43.85
N ARG A 429 85.95 11.63 44.65
CA ARG A 429 86.71 12.63 45.41
C ARG A 429 87.61 11.99 46.47
N GLN A 430 87.12 11.00 47.22
CA GLN A 430 87.95 10.26 48.19
C GLN A 430 89.10 9.50 47.53
N MET A 431 88.84 8.78 46.43
CA MET A 431 89.86 8.08 45.65
C MET A 431 90.95 9.02 45.11
N SER A 432 90.56 10.23 44.71
CA SER A 432 91.50 11.25 44.23
C SER A 432 92.42 11.75 45.35
N ALA A 433 91.87 12.03 46.53
CA ALA A 433 92.64 12.43 47.71
C ALA A 433 93.56 11.31 48.25
N ILE A 434 93.15 10.04 48.14
CA ILE A 434 94.00 8.89 48.47
C ILE A 434 95.17 8.80 47.47
N LYS A 435 94.92 8.99 46.17
CA LYS A 435 95.98 8.98 45.16
C LYS A 435 97.02 10.09 45.41
N GLU A 436 96.58 11.33 45.60
CA GLU A 436 97.49 12.46 45.87
C GLU A 436 98.37 12.22 47.13
N ARG A 437 97.80 11.54 48.14
CA ARG A 437 98.53 11.12 49.34
C ARG A 437 99.58 10.06 49.02
N ASN A 438 99.29 9.07 48.19
CA ASN A 438 100.27 8.08 47.74
C ASN A 438 101.39 8.75 46.92
N ASP A 439 101.02 9.62 45.97
CA ASP A 439 101.96 10.41 45.16
C ASP A 439 102.86 11.32 46.06
N SER A 440 102.40 11.70 47.27
CA SER A 440 103.23 12.41 48.26
C SER A 440 104.19 11.50 49.02
N LEU A 441 103.79 10.27 49.34
CA LEU A 441 104.60 9.29 50.06
C LEU A 441 105.74 8.74 49.17
N GLU A 442 105.52 8.62 47.85
CA GLU A 442 106.59 8.37 46.88
C GLU A 442 107.59 9.53 46.80
N ARG A 443 107.11 10.79 46.82
CA ARG A 443 107.99 11.99 46.87
C ARG A 443 108.81 12.04 48.15
N GLU A 444 108.22 11.75 49.31
CA GLU A 444 108.95 11.61 50.58
C GLU A 444 110.02 10.52 50.50
N SER A 445 109.69 9.35 49.92
CA SER A 445 110.63 8.25 49.72
C SER A 445 111.80 8.63 48.80
N ALA A 446 111.55 9.38 47.73
CA ALA A 446 112.59 9.92 46.84
C ALA A 446 113.49 10.95 47.53
N ILE A 447 112.92 11.81 48.38
CA ILE A 447 113.69 12.77 49.21
C ILE A 447 114.55 12.03 50.24
N LEU A 448 114.05 10.94 50.84
CA LEU A 448 114.79 10.10 51.78
C LEU A 448 115.98 9.40 51.10
N ALA A 449 115.80 8.96 49.85
CA ALA A 449 116.91 8.46 49.02
C ALA A 449 117.95 9.56 48.67
N GLN A 450 117.50 10.78 48.34
CA GLN A 450 118.42 11.92 48.13
C GLN A 450 119.20 12.29 49.39
N LEU A 451 118.56 12.28 50.57
CA LEU A 451 119.18 12.62 51.85
C LEU A 451 120.33 11.68 52.20
N ASN A 452 120.20 10.38 51.92
CA ASN A 452 121.31 9.44 52.07
C ASN A 452 122.44 9.74 51.06
N SER A 453 122.10 10.02 49.79
CA SER A 453 123.10 10.38 48.78
C SER A 453 123.86 11.69 49.08
N THR A 454 123.23 12.68 49.73
CA THR A 454 123.92 13.91 50.15
C THR A 454 124.77 13.71 51.40
N LYS A 455 124.38 12.81 52.31
CA LYS A 455 125.17 12.44 53.50
C LYS A 455 126.52 11.81 53.13
N ASP A 456 126.54 10.93 52.13
CA ASP A 456 127.77 10.32 51.59
C ASP A 456 128.65 11.36 50.86
N LYS A 457 128.04 12.27 50.08
CA LYS A 457 128.76 13.36 49.40
C LYS A 457 129.37 14.34 50.40
N LEU A 458 128.70 14.62 51.52
CA LEU A 458 129.18 15.52 52.55
C LEU A 458 130.51 15.03 53.16
N HIS A 459 130.64 13.73 53.40
CA HIS A 459 131.89 13.12 53.89
C HIS A 459 133.06 13.32 52.92
N LYS A 460 132.79 13.40 51.61
CA LYS A 460 133.81 13.66 50.59
C LYS A 460 134.15 15.15 50.46
N THR A 461 133.16 16.05 50.45
CA THR A 461 133.41 17.49 50.36
C THR A 461 134.17 18.07 51.56
N VAL A 462 134.09 17.43 52.74
CA VAL A 462 134.91 17.80 53.91
C VAL A 462 136.40 17.54 53.67
N GLN A 463 136.74 16.58 52.81
CA GLN A 463 138.12 16.31 52.38
C GLN A 463 138.58 17.36 51.34
N ASP A 464 137.77 17.59 50.29
CA ASP A 464 138.08 18.50 49.18
C ASP A 464 138.23 19.98 49.60
N LEU A 465 137.49 20.43 50.63
CA LEU A 465 137.51 21.82 51.09
C LEU A 465 138.86 22.21 51.73
N ASN A 466 139.62 21.23 52.22
CA ASN A 466 140.97 21.42 52.74
C ASN A 466 141.98 21.77 51.61
N GLU A 467 141.71 21.37 50.36
CA GLU A 467 142.57 21.62 49.20
C GLU A 467 142.23 22.94 48.50
N ARG A 468 140.93 23.25 48.30
CA ARG A 468 140.48 24.43 47.52
C ARG A 468 140.85 25.78 48.13
N LYS A 469 141.34 25.81 49.36
CA LYS A 469 141.92 27.00 50.01
C LYS A 469 143.17 27.57 49.28
N LEU A 470 143.79 26.80 48.38
CA LEU A 470 145.09 27.12 47.75
C LEU A 470 145.04 27.69 46.33
N SER A 471 143.85 27.85 45.70
CA SER A 471 143.76 28.12 44.25
C SER A 471 142.88 29.32 43.85
N LEU A 472 142.46 30.16 44.80
CA LEU A 472 141.64 31.34 44.53
C LEU A 472 142.44 32.49 43.86
N ASP A 473 143.76 32.48 43.98
CA ASP A 473 144.63 33.62 43.65
C ASP A 473 144.82 33.88 42.13
N SER A 474 144.39 32.97 41.25
CA SER A 474 144.81 32.97 39.84
C SER A 474 143.99 33.84 38.87
N ALA A 475 142.88 34.46 39.31
CA ALA A 475 142.19 35.58 38.64
C ALA A 475 142.05 35.51 37.08
N GLU A 476 142.62 36.52 36.39
CA GLU A 476 142.87 36.65 34.93
C GLU A 476 141.70 36.36 33.95
N ARG A 477 140.75 37.28 33.70
CA ARG A 477 140.80 38.56 32.95
C ARG A 477 140.37 38.52 31.46
N VAL A 478 139.18 39.08 31.18
CA VAL A 478 138.99 40.32 30.36
C VAL A 478 139.47 40.28 28.88
N ILE A 479 139.16 39.25 28.08
CA ILE A 479 139.61 39.17 26.66
C ILE A 479 138.47 39.11 25.61
N ALA A 480 138.49 40.10 24.70
CA ALA A 480 138.06 40.08 23.27
C ALA A 480 136.58 40.25 22.83
N GLU A 481 135.98 41.42 23.08
CA GLU A 481 134.70 41.88 22.46
C GLU A 481 134.81 42.41 20.99
N LEU A 482 135.93 42.19 20.30
CA LEU A 482 136.41 43.05 19.18
C LEU A 482 135.96 42.73 17.73
N ARG A 483 134.92 41.92 17.46
CA ARG A 483 134.79 41.18 16.17
C ARG A 483 133.83 41.69 15.05
N SER A 484 133.17 42.84 15.16
CA SER A 484 131.87 43.06 14.44
C SER A 484 131.81 43.79 13.06
N SER A 485 132.91 44.29 12.47
CA SER A 485 132.82 45.57 11.68
C SER A 485 132.84 45.57 10.13
N HIS A 486 132.70 44.47 9.38
CA HIS A 486 133.39 44.36 8.07
C HIS A 486 132.65 44.65 6.71
N LEU A 487 131.35 44.39 6.50
CA LEU A 487 130.91 43.75 5.22
C LEU A 487 130.15 44.54 4.11
N GLU A 488 130.04 45.87 4.12
CA GLU A 488 128.95 46.64 3.43
C GLU A 488 129.16 47.11 1.94
N LYS A 489 130.10 46.56 1.13
CA LYS A 489 130.68 47.33 -0.01
C LYS A 489 130.26 47.06 -1.49
N GLU A 490 129.39 46.10 -1.84
CA GLU A 490 129.38 45.53 -3.21
C GLU A 490 128.38 46.10 -4.27
N ARG A 491 127.55 47.11 -3.99
CA ARG A 491 126.30 47.40 -4.79
C ARG A 491 126.37 48.22 -6.11
N VAL A 492 127.52 48.48 -6.74
CA VAL A 492 127.62 49.69 -7.62
C VAL A 492 127.48 49.50 -9.15
N ILE A 493 127.88 48.38 -9.75
CA ILE A 493 128.31 48.33 -11.17
C ILE A 493 127.17 48.32 -12.23
N GLU A 494 125.99 47.81 -11.90
CA GLU A 494 125.03 47.25 -12.89
C GLU A 494 124.26 48.25 -13.78
N ARG A 495 124.36 49.57 -13.54
CA ARG A 495 123.33 50.57 -13.92
C ARG A 495 123.46 51.29 -15.28
N THR A 496 124.35 50.87 -16.19
CA THR A 496 124.69 51.69 -17.39
C THR A 496 124.19 51.21 -18.75
N ASN A 497 123.56 50.03 -18.87
CA ASN A 497 123.18 49.48 -20.18
C ASN A 497 121.80 49.94 -20.70
N ASP A 498 120.88 50.33 -19.82
CA ASP A 498 119.44 50.44 -20.10
C ASP A 498 119.01 51.62 -21.01
N GLU A 499 119.92 52.52 -21.39
CA GLU A 499 119.54 53.81 -21.99
C GLU A 499 119.50 53.80 -23.53
N ILE A 500 120.16 52.83 -24.18
CA ILE A 500 120.32 52.81 -25.65
C ILE A 500 119.05 52.33 -26.38
N GLU A 501 118.24 51.47 -25.77
CA GLU A 501 117.10 50.82 -26.43
C GLU A 501 115.91 51.77 -26.71
N LYS A 502 115.68 52.71 -25.79
CA LYS A 502 114.46 53.54 -25.67
C LYS A 502 114.14 54.42 -26.89
N LEU A 503 115.14 54.79 -27.69
CA LEU A 503 114.96 55.75 -28.80
C LEU A 503 114.32 55.14 -30.06
N ARG A 504 114.33 53.82 -30.25
CA ARG A 504 113.76 53.20 -31.46
C ARG A 504 112.23 53.15 -31.44
N GLY A 505 111.62 52.77 -30.32
CA GLY A 505 110.17 52.53 -30.23
C GLY A 505 109.26 53.76 -30.41
N ARG A 506 109.80 54.99 -30.45
CA ARG A 506 109.00 56.23 -30.57
C ARG A 506 108.47 56.54 -31.97
N VAL A 507 108.93 55.86 -33.01
CA VAL A 507 108.52 56.14 -34.40
C VAL A 507 107.27 55.34 -34.78
N ASP A 508 107.21 54.06 -34.44
CA ASP A 508 106.18 53.15 -34.93
C ASP A 508 104.78 53.49 -34.39
N SER A 509 104.65 53.82 -33.10
CA SER A 509 103.37 54.13 -32.46
C SER A 509 102.60 55.27 -33.13
N LYS A 510 103.31 56.25 -33.72
CA LYS A 510 102.68 57.40 -34.41
C LYS A 510 102.04 57.03 -35.76
N ARG A 511 102.29 55.83 -36.28
CA ARG A 511 101.65 55.32 -37.50
C ARG A 511 100.29 54.68 -37.22
N GLU A 512 100.12 54.07 -36.05
CA GLU A 512 98.94 53.27 -35.70
C GLU A 512 97.74 54.16 -35.32
N GLU A 513 97.99 55.24 -34.57
CA GLU A 513 96.97 56.24 -34.17
C GLU A 513 96.12 56.75 -35.36
N PHE A 514 96.75 57.00 -36.50
CA PHE A 514 96.08 57.58 -37.67
C PHE A 514 95.17 56.59 -38.40
N GLN A 515 95.40 55.28 -38.23
CA GLN A 515 94.54 54.23 -38.75
C GLN A 515 93.25 54.13 -37.92
N GLN A 516 93.37 54.29 -36.60
CA GLN A 516 92.31 54.06 -35.61
C GLN A 516 91.20 55.11 -35.64
N LEU A 517 91.55 56.40 -35.78
CA LEU A 517 90.59 57.51 -35.89
C LEU A 517 89.64 57.38 -37.09
N LYS A 518 90.01 56.63 -38.13
CA LYS A 518 89.15 56.41 -39.30
C LYS A 518 88.01 55.43 -39.01
N SER A 519 88.27 54.36 -38.25
CA SER A 519 87.25 53.38 -37.85
C SER A 519 86.16 53.97 -36.94
N GLU A 520 86.51 54.91 -36.08
CA GLU A 520 85.56 55.56 -35.16
C GLU A 520 84.52 56.41 -35.91
N SER A 521 84.91 57.04 -37.02
CA SER A 521 84.01 57.86 -37.84
C SER A 521 82.92 57.08 -38.59
N ASP A 522 83.12 55.80 -38.89
CA ASP A 522 82.09 54.95 -39.49
C ASP A 522 81.18 54.34 -38.40
N LEU A 523 81.70 54.09 -37.19
CA LEU A 523 80.91 53.58 -36.07
C LEU A 523 79.78 54.54 -35.65
N LEU A 524 80.07 55.84 -35.60
CA LEU A 524 79.08 56.88 -35.25
C LEU A 524 77.89 56.94 -36.24
N ARG A 525 78.08 56.55 -37.50
CA ARG A 525 77.01 56.56 -38.52
C ARG A 525 75.97 55.48 -38.24
N ASN A 526 76.42 54.31 -37.77
CA ASN A 526 75.54 53.18 -37.45
C ASN A 526 74.64 53.50 -36.24
N VAL A 527 75.23 54.10 -35.20
CA VAL A 527 74.49 54.53 -33.99
C VAL A 527 73.37 55.51 -34.33
N GLN A 528 73.57 56.41 -35.31
CA GLN A 528 72.52 57.32 -35.75
C GLN A 528 71.33 56.57 -36.38
N SER A 529 71.57 55.58 -37.25
CA SER A 529 70.49 54.76 -37.83
C SER A 529 69.74 53.93 -36.79
N ASP A 530 70.43 53.44 -35.76
CA ASP A 530 69.80 52.68 -34.67
C ASP A 530 68.85 53.57 -33.84
N CYS A 531 69.25 54.83 -33.56
CA CYS A 531 68.38 55.80 -32.89
C CYS A 531 67.12 56.15 -33.71
N GLU A 532 67.23 56.26 -35.02
CA GLU A 532 66.09 56.52 -35.91
C GLU A 532 65.12 55.31 -35.95
N SER A 533 65.66 54.09 -35.98
CA SER A 533 64.88 52.84 -35.90
C SER A 533 64.08 52.72 -34.60
N LEU A 534 64.72 52.93 -33.44
CA LEU A 534 64.05 52.84 -32.13
C LEU A 534 62.92 53.88 -31.97
N LYS A 535 63.06 55.05 -32.58
CA LYS A 535 62.03 56.10 -32.57
C LYS A 535 60.76 55.70 -33.33
N VAL A 536 60.88 54.93 -34.42
CA VAL A 536 59.73 54.39 -35.14
C VAL A 536 59.02 53.32 -34.29
N GLN A 537 59.78 52.39 -33.70
CA GLN A 537 59.21 51.32 -32.87
C GLN A 537 58.45 51.88 -31.65
N LEU A 538 58.92 52.96 -31.03
CA LEU A 538 58.22 53.63 -29.93
C LEU A 538 56.80 54.08 -30.35
N VAL A 539 56.69 54.75 -31.51
CA VAL A 539 55.41 55.23 -32.05
C VAL A 539 54.47 54.09 -32.43
N GLU A 540 55.00 52.92 -32.79
CA GLU A 540 54.19 51.71 -33.01
C GLU A 540 53.67 51.12 -31.69
N LYS A 541 54.47 51.12 -30.61
CA LYS A 541 54.00 50.68 -29.29
C LYS A 541 52.94 51.61 -28.70
N GLU A 542 53.09 52.92 -28.87
CA GLU A 542 52.11 53.93 -28.44
C GLU A 542 50.71 53.65 -29.03
N LYS A 543 50.64 53.35 -30.33
CA LYS A 543 49.39 53.00 -31.04
C LYS A 543 48.77 51.69 -30.54
N VAL A 544 49.59 50.69 -30.18
CA VAL A 544 49.10 49.44 -29.60
C VAL A 544 48.48 49.68 -28.22
N ILE A 545 49.06 50.57 -27.41
CA ILE A 545 48.50 50.96 -26.11
C ILE A 545 47.15 51.68 -26.29
N GLU A 546 47.04 52.61 -27.25
CA GLU A 546 45.78 53.31 -27.55
C GLU A 546 44.65 52.35 -28.00
N ILE A 547 44.99 51.30 -28.75
CA ILE A 547 44.03 50.24 -29.16
C ILE A 547 43.59 49.42 -27.94
N LEU A 548 44.52 49.01 -27.07
CA LEU A 548 44.23 48.24 -25.86
C LEU A 548 43.36 49.03 -24.87
N GLN A 549 43.60 50.34 -24.73
CA GLN A 549 42.77 51.23 -23.89
C GLN A 549 41.30 51.23 -24.36
N LYS A 550 41.06 51.42 -25.66
CA LYS A 550 39.71 51.40 -26.25
C LYS A 550 39.02 50.04 -26.12
N GLN A 551 39.79 48.94 -26.15
CA GLN A 551 39.25 47.60 -25.85
C GLN A 551 38.85 47.46 -24.38
N ILE A 552 39.65 47.97 -23.43
CA ILE A 552 39.33 47.96 -21.99
C ILE A 552 38.08 48.81 -21.69
N GLU A 553 37.95 49.97 -22.32
CA GLU A 553 36.76 50.84 -22.20
C GLU A 553 35.48 50.10 -22.67
N SER A 554 35.53 49.50 -23.87
CA SER A 554 34.41 48.71 -24.41
C SER A 554 34.06 47.49 -23.55
N MET A 555 35.07 46.75 -23.04
CA MET A 555 34.85 45.64 -22.11
C MET A 555 34.22 46.11 -20.79
N THR A 556 34.61 47.28 -20.29
CA THR A 556 34.06 47.86 -19.05
C THR A 556 32.58 48.23 -19.22
N GLU A 557 32.19 48.78 -20.37
CA GLU A 557 30.79 49.08 -20.68
C GLU A 557 29.94 47.79 -20.77
N ILE A 558 30.44 46.75 -21.44
CA ILE A 558 29.77 45.44 -21.55
C ILE A 558 29.59 44.80 -20.16
N VAL A 559 30.62 44.82 -19.31
CA VAL A 559 30.54 44.32 -17.93
C VAL A 559 29.53 45.15 -17.10
N SER A 560 29.49 46.47 -17.29
CA SER A 560 28.50 47.35 -16.67
C SER A 560 27.06 47.03 -17.11
N GLN A 561 26.85 46.71 -18.39
CA GLN A 561 25.56 46.26 -18.91
C GLN A 561 25.16 44.90 -18.36
N HIS A 562 26.06 43.90 -18.36
CA HIS A 562 25.81 42.60 -17.76
C HIS A 562 25.49 42.69 -16.27
N GLY A 563 26.14 43.59 -15.53
CA GLY A 563 25.81 43.89 -14.13
C GLY A 563 24.39 44.41 -13.94
N ARG A 564 23.90 45.29 -14.83
CA ARG A 564 22.50 45.76 -14.81
C ARG A 564 21.51 44.63 -15.12
N THR A 565 21.80 43.80 -16.13
CA THR A 565 20.96 42.65 -16.49
C THR A 565 20.89 41.62 -15.35
N ALA A 566 22.04 41.26 -14.76
CA ALA A 566 22.10 40.34 -13.63
C ALA A 566 21.35 40.88 -12.40
N GLY A 567 21.44 42.17 -12.11
CA GLY A 567 20.66 42.82 -11.05
C GLY A 567 19.15 42.70 -11.29
N SER A 568 18.70 42.94 -12.53
CA SER A 568 17.29 42.77 -12.91
C SER A 568 16.81 41.32 -12.73
N MET A 569 17.60 40.34 -13.18
CA MET A 569 17.29 38.91 -13.03
C MET A 569 17.24 38.47 -11.56
N GLU A 570 18.12 39.00 -10.69
CA GLU A 570 18.10 38.68 -9.26
C GLU A 570 16.87 39.31 -8.56
N THR A 571 16.40 40.48 -9.00
CA THR A 571 15.13 41.05 -8.50
C THR A 571 13.91 40.26 -8.98
N GLU A 572 13.89 39.80 -10.23
CA GLU A 572 12.83 38.94 -10.78
C GLU A 572 12.77 37.59 -10.05
N LYS A 573 13.92 36.94 -9.87
CA LYS A 573 14.09 35.73 -9.05
C LYS A 573 13.60 35.92 -7.61
N SER A 574 13.90 37.07 -6.99
CA SER A 574 13.43 37.39 -5.63
C SER A 574 11.90 37.54 -5.57
N GLN A 575 11.30 38.16 -6.59
CA GLN A 575 9.85 38.28 -6.72
C GLN A 575 9.18 36.91 -6.95
N LEU A 576 9.72 36.07 -7.83
CA LEU A 576 9.22 34.71 -8.07
C LEU A 576 9.33 33.82 -6.82
N ILE A 577 10.40 33.94 -6.04
CA ILE A 577 10.53 33.24 -4.75
C ILE A 577 9.44 33.68 -3.77
N LYS A 578 9.10 34.98 -3.72
CA LYS A 578 8.01 35.51 -2.91
C LYS A 578 6.65 34.98 -3.37
N GLU A 579 6.36 35.00 -4.68
CA GLU A 579 5.11 34.50 -5.25
C GLU A 579 4.93 32.99 -5.04
N VAL A 580 6.00 32.19 -5.18
CA VAL A 580 5.99 30.76 -4.82
C VAL A 580 5.74 30.55 -3.32
N GLY A 581 6.28 31.42 -2.47
CA GLY A 581 5.98 31.44 -1.03
C GLY A 581 4.50 31.71 -0.74
N GLU A 582 3.92 32.73 -1.39
CA GLU A 582 2.51 33.10 -1.26
C GLU A 582 1.58 31.99 -1.77
N LYS A 583 1.86 31.39 -2.94
CA LYS A 583 1.10 30.25 -3.46
C LYS A 583 1.24 28.99 -2.60
N LYS A 584 2.37 28.79 -1.91
CA LYS A 584 2.52 27.71 -0.93
C LYS A 584 1.62 27.90 0.31
N VAL A 585 1.37 29.14 0.73
CA VAL A 585 0.41 29.45 1.81
C VAL A 585 -1.02 29.23 1.32
N GLU A 586 -1.40 29.76 0.15
CA GLU A 586 -2.74 29.52 -0.44
C GLU A 586 -3.06 28.03 -0.57
N LEU A 587 -2.11 27.21 -1.05
CA LEU A 587 -2.28 25.76 -1.15
C LEU A 587 -2.47 25.08 0.22
N GLN A 588 -1.78 25.54 1.27
CA GLN A 588 -1.95 25.01 2.61
C GLN A 588 -3.30 25.42 3.22
N GLU A 589 -3.77 26.64 2.99
CA GLU A 589 -5.09 27.09 3.41
C GLU A 589 -6.21 26.31 2.70
N MET A 590 -6.08 26.08 1.39
CA MET A 590 -7.00 25.24 0.61
C MET A 590 -6.98 23.78 1.09
N LYS A 591 -5.81 23.22 1.44
CA LYS A 591 -5.71 21.88 2.05
C LYS A 591 -6.43 21.81 3.40
N ASN A 592 -6.24 22.81 4.27
CA ASN A 592 -6.93 22.88 5.57
C ASN A 592 -8.46 23.00 5.40
N LEU A 593 -8.92 23.73 4.37
CA LEU A 593 -10.34 23.83 4.02
C LEU A 593 -10.89 22.51 3.46
N GLN A 594 -10.11 21.77 2.68
CA GLN A 594 -10.46 20.44 2.20
C GLN A 594 -10.56 19.45 3.37
N GLU A 595 -9.55 19.36 4.23
CA GLU A 595 -9.57 18.46 5.40
C GLU A 595 -10.78 18.70 6.32
N LYS A 596 -11.20 19.96 6.46
CA LYS A 596 -12.42 20.37 7.18
C LYS A 596 -13.70 20.05 6.41
N LYS A 597 -13.68 19.99 5.09
CA LYS A 597 -14.83 19.51 4.28
C LYS A 597 -14.95 18.00 4.36
N ASP A 598 -13.83 17.29 4.31
CA ASP A 598 -13.78 15.84 4.44
C ASP A 598 -14.23 15.39 5.84
N SER A 599 -13.96 16.17 6.90
CA SER A 599 -14.53 15.90 8.24
C SER A 599 -16.05 16.11 8.28
N GLN A 600 -16.56 17.20 7.68
CA GLN A 600 -18.00 17.44 7.58
C GLN A 600 -18.73 16.38 6.74
N ILE A 601 -18.07 15.81 5.72
CA ILE A 601 -18.60 14.70 4.94
C ILE A 601 -18.71 13.44 5.82
N ARG A 602 -17.65 13.05 6.53
CA ARG A 602 -17.68 11.90 7.46
C ARG A 602 -18.70 12.04 8.58
N GLU A 603 -18.89 13.25 9.12
CA GLU A 603 -19.94 13.55 10.11
C GLU A 603 -21.36 13.33 9.53
N LEU A 604 -21.59 13.70 8.27
CA LEU A 604 -22.87 13.49 7.57
C LEU A 604 -23.08 12.04 7.16
N GLU A 605 -22.03 11.33 6.74
CA GLU A 605 -22.07 9.90 6.41
C GLU A 605 -22.43 9.06 7.64
N ALA A 606 -21.79 9.32 8.79
CA ALA A 606 -22.15 8.67 10.06
C ALA A 606 -23.61 8.97 10.47
N SER A 607 -24.04 10.24 10.37
CA SER A 607 -25.42 10.63 10.67
C SER A 607 -26.44 10.01 9.70
N LEU A 608 -26.05 9.71 8.46
CA LEU A 608 -26.89 8.99 7.50
C LEU A 608 -26.99 7.51 7.89
N SER A 609 -25.87 6.86 8.22
CA SER A 609 -25.85 5.47 8.68
C SER A 609 -26.71 5.25 9.93
N ASP A 610 -26.67 6.17 10.90
CA ASP A 610 -27.55 6.12 12.09
C ASP A 610 -29.04 6.21 11.72
N MET A 611 -29.41 7.09 10.77
CA MET A 611 -30.79 7.21 10.30
C MET A 611 -31.25 5.98 9.49
N GLU A 612 -30.38 5.37 8.70
CA GLU A 612 -30.69 4.14 7.97
C GLU A 612 -30.84 2.94 8.91
N LEU A 613 -29.99 2.83 9.93
CA LEU A 613 -30.12 1.84 11.00
C LEU A 613 -31.43 2.02 11.78
N GLU A 614 -31.83 3.25 12.10
CA GLU A 614 -33.12 3.51 12.77
C GLU A 614 -34.33 3.22 11.86
N LYS A 615 -34.24 3.55 10.56
CA LYS A 615 -35.23 3.16 9.54
C LYS A 615 -35.39 1.64 9.47
N VAL A 616 -34.30 0.86 9.55
CA VAL A 616 -34.35 -0.61 9.60
C VAL A 616 -34.99 -1.12 10.89
N LYS A 617 -34.64 -0.57 12.06
CA LYS A 617 -35.31 -0.91 13.34
C LYS A 617 -36.82 -0.66 13.27
N LEU A 618 -37.23 0.52 12.80
CA LEU A 618 -38.65 0.88 12.64
C LEU A 618 -39.37 -0.02 11.64
N MET A 619 -38.72 -0.37 10.52
CA MET A 619 -39.26 -1.32 9.55
C MET A 619 -39.49 -2.71 10.17
N ASN A 620 -38.55 -3.20 10.99
CA ASN A 620 -38.67 -4.47 11.70
C ASN A 620 -39.78 -4.45 12.77
N VAL A 621 -39.95 -3.33 13.50
CA VAL A 621 -41.07 -3.15 14.44
C VAL A 621 -42.42 -3.08 13.69
N CYS A 622 -42.45 -2.48 12.50
CA CYS A 622 -43.64 -2.43 11.66
C CYS A 622 -44.01 -3.79 11.04
N SER A 623 -43.04 -4.59 10.58
CA SER A 623 -43.29 -5.92 10.05
C SER A 623 -43.76 -6.89 11.14
N GLU A 624 -43.19 -6.82 12.34
CA GLU A 624 -43.63 -7.60 13.50
C GLU A 624 -45.05 -7.21 13.97
N ARG A 625 -45.36 -5.91 14.03
CA ARG A 625 -46.75 -5.45 14.28
C ARG A 625 -47.72 -5.93 13.21
N LEU A 626 -47.30 -6.00 11.95
CA LEU A 626 -48.11 -6.54 10.86
C LEU A 626 -48.29 -8.07 10.96
N ARG A 627 -47.30 -8.82 11.47
CA ARG A 627 -47.42 -10.25 11.77
C ARG A 627 -48.48 -10.48 12.85
N ILE A 628 -48.36 -9.79 13.98
CA ILE A 628 -49.32 -9.89 15.10
C ILE A 628 -50.75 -9.51 14.65
N LEU A 629 -50.91 -8.47 13.82
CA LEU A 629 -52.21 -8.08 13.26
C LEU A 629 -52.82 -9.12 12.30
N LYS A 630 -52.00 -9.94 11.62
CA LYS A 630 -52.49 -11.07 10.79
C LYS A 630 -52.93 -12.23 11.68
N GLU A 631 -52.18 -12.55 12.73
CA GLU A 631 -52.52 -13.60 13.70
C GLU A 631 -53.82 -13.27 14.44
N MET A 632 -53.91 -12.07 15.04
CA MET A 632 -55.15 -11.56 15.64
C MET A 632 -56.33 -11.42 14.66
N LYS A 633 -56.09 -11.46 13.35
CA LYS A 633 -57.15 -11.51 12.33
C LYS A 633 -57.64 -12.95 12.14
N LEU A 634 -56.74 -13.93 12.05
CA LEU A 634 -57.08 -15.35 11.92
C LEU A 634 -57.84 -15.84 13.16
N GLU A 635 -57.35 -15.55 14.37
CA GLU A 635 -58.05 -15.86 15.64
C GLU A 635 -59.49 -15.32 15.66
N ARG A 636 -59.70 -14.10 15.14
CA ARG A 636 -61.03 -13.49 15.05
C ARG A 636 -61.92 -14.20 14.03
N GLU A 637 -61.36 -14.64 12.91
CA GLU A 637 -62.09 -15.38 11.88
C GLU A 637 -62.45 -16.79 12.34
N GLU A 638 -61.57 -17.45 13.12
CA GLU A 638 -61.83 -18.71 13.82
C GLU A 638 -62.95 -18.56 14.86
N LEU A 639 -62.85 -17.61 15.80
CA LEU A 639 -63.91 -17.33 16.78
C LEU A 639 -65.25 -16.97 16.13
N VAL A 640 -65.23 -16.22 15.02
CA VAL A 640 -66.45 -15.91 14.23
C VAL A 640 -67.03 -17.15 13.56
N ASN A 641 -66.22 -18.16 13.25
CA ASN A 641 -66.70 -19.45 12.71
C ASN A 641 -67.21 -20.38 13.81
N GLU A 642 -66.56 -20.42 14.98
CA GLU A 642 -67.06 -21.12 16.17
C GLU A 642 -68.43 -20.58 16.61
N ILE A 643 -68.58 -19.25 16.70
CA ILE A 643 -69.87 -18.60 17.01
C ILE A 643 -70.97 -18.95 15.97
N LYS A 644 -70.62 -19.14 14.69
CA LYS A 644 -71.58 -19.64 13.69
C LYS A 644 -71.97 -21.10 13.96
N ALA A 645 -71.00 -21.97 14.28
CA ALA A 645 -71.25 -23.37 14.59
C ALA A 645 -72.16 -23.51 15.82
N SER A 646 -71.80 -22.88 16.95
CA SER A 646 -72.64 -22.90 18.16
C SER A 646 -74.03 -22.28 17.94
N ARG A 647 -74.16 -21.31 17.02
CA ARG A 647 -75.48 -20.78 16.64
C ARG A 647 -76.32 -21.79 15.87
N ILE A 648 -75.70 -22.61 15.01
CA ILE A 648 -76.38 -23.69 14.27
C ILE A 648 -76.81 -24.80 15.24
N GLU A 649 -75.94 -25.19 16.16
CA GLU A 649 -76.25 -26.14 17.24
C GLU A 649 -77.40 -25.65 18.13
N LEU A 650 -77.40 -24.36 18.51
CA LEU A 650 -78.49 -23.76 19.28
C LEU A 650 -79.83 -23.74 18.52
N SER A 651 -79.83 -23.58 17.18
CA SER A 651 -81.07 -23.76 16.40
C SER A 651 -81.53 -25.21 16.36
N ALA A 652 -80.63 -26.18 16.19
CA ALA A 652 -81.00 -27.60 16.21
C ALA A 652 -81.57 -28.03 17.58
N LEU A 653 -80.93 -27.62 18.67
CA LEU A 653 -81.42 -27.88 20.04
C LEU A 653 -82.76 -27.17 20.33
N ALA A 654 -83.04 -26.02 19.70
CA ALA A 654 -84.33 -25.36 19.81
C ALA A 654 -85.44 -26.09 19.02
N GLU A 655 -85.11 -26.65 17.85
CA GLU A 655 -86.01 -27.52 17.08
C GLU A 655 -86.30 -28.83 17.84
N GLU A 656 -85.27 -29.49 18.39
CA GLU A 656 -85.42 -30.66 19.27
C GLU A 656 -86.28 -30.35 20.51
N ALA A 657 -86.10 -29.18 21.13
CA ALA A 657 -86.90 -28.77 22.28
C ALA A 657 -88.38 -28.56 21.93
N GLU A 658 -88.70 -28.02 20.75
CA GLU A 658 -90.09 -27.92 20.28
C GLU A 658 -90.68 -29.28 19.89
N ILE A 659 -89.88 -30.21 19.33
CA ILE A 659 -90.31 -31.61 19.09
C ILE A 659 -90.66 -32.28 20.42
N ILE A 660 -89.75 -32.27 21.40
CA ILE A 660 -89.98 -32.85 22.73
C ILE A 660 -91.19 -32.20 23.42
N LYS A 661 -91.38 -30.90 23.27
CA LYS A 661 -92.54 -30.15 23.78
C LYS A 661 -93.85 -30.50 23.07
N ASN A 662 -93.83 -30.98 21.84
CA ASN A 662 -94.98 -31.57 21.16
C ASN A 662 -95.22 -33.01 21.66
N ASP A 663 -94.19 -33.85 21.75
CA ASP A 663 -94.31 -35.21 22.31
C ASP A 663 -94.90 -35.21 23.73
N TYR A 664 -94.44 -34.28 24.58
CA TYR A 664 -95.00 -34.09 25.93
C TYR A 664 -96.44 -33.58 25.92
N ARG A 665 -96.84 -32.79 24.92
CA ARG A 665 -98.22 -32.32 24.75
C ARG A 665 -99.13 -33.48 24.38
N GLU A 666 -98.76 -34.25 23.35
CA GLU A 666 -99.47 -35.45 22.90
C GLU A 666 -99.56 -36.49 24.01
N LYS A 667 -98.46 -36.74 24.75
CA LYS A 667 -98.49 -37.63 25.91
C LYS A 667 -99.30 -37.10 27.08
N ASN A 668 -99.38 -35.79 27.30
CA ASN A 668 -100.30 -35.22 28.29
C ASN A 668 -101.77 -35.37 27.85
N GLU A 669 -102.07 -35.24 26.56
CA GLU A 669 -103.40 -35.46 25.99
C GLU A 669 -103.82 -36.95 26.07
N GLU A 670 -102.91 -37.89 25.75
CA GLU A 670 -103.09 -39.32 26.04
C GLU A 670 -103.30 -39.59 27.54
N MET A 671 -102.50 -38.96 28.40
CA MET A 671 -102.61 -39.15 29.84
C MET A 671 -103.91 -38.59 30.40
N GLU A 672 -104.43 -37.44 29.96
CA GLU A 672 -105.76 -36.97 30.38
C GLU A 672 -106.90 -37.83 29.82
N ALA A 673 -106.74 -38.45 28.63
CA ALA A 673 -107.70 -39.44 28.16
C ALA A 673 -107.70 -40.71 29.03
N ILE A 674 -106.52 -41.22 29.41
CA ILE A 674 -106.37 -42.37 30.33
C ILE A 674 -106.85 -42.00 31.74
N VAL A 675 -106.48 -40.83 32.25
CA VAL A 675 -106.88 -40.33 33.57
C VAL A 675 -108.39 -40.05 33.60
N SER A 676 -109.02 -39.61 32.51
CA SER A 676 -110.48 -39.51 32.41
C SER A 676 -111.15 -40.89 32.50
N LYS A 677 -110.61 -41.89 31.81
CA LYS A 677 -111.06 -43.29 31.90
C LYS A 677 -110.86 -43.87 33.32
N LEU A 678 -109.73 -43.59 33.96
CA LEU A 678 -109.44 -43.98 35.35
C LEU A 678 -110.30 -43.22 36.37
N LYS A 679 -110.61 -41.93 36.15
CA LYS A 679 -111.54 -41.14 36.97
C LYS A 679 -112.95 -41.75 36.93
N MET A 680 -113.37 -42.35 35.80
CA MET A 680 -114.63 -43.11 35.72
C MET A 680 -114.57 -44.43 36.51
N GLN A 681 -113.44 -45.16 36.47
CA GLN A 681 -113.26 -46.39 37.25
C GLN A 681 -113.11 -46.14 38.76
N LEU A 682 -112.36 -45.12 39.17
CA LEU A 682 -112.19 -44.73 40.57
C LEU A 682 -113.51 -44.29 41.21
N LYS A 683 -114.40 -43.63 40.46
CA LYS A 683 -115.77 -43.35 40.90
C LYS A 683 -116.61 -44.61 41.16
N SER A 684 -116.25 -45.75 40.56
CA SER A 684 -116.83 -47.05 40.92
C SER A 684 -116.19 -47.60 42.19
N ALA A 685 -114.86 -47.65 42.27
CA ALA A 685 -114.13 -48.26 43.39
C ALA A 685 -114.21 -47.46 44.71
N GLN A 686 -114.42 -46.14 44.67
CA GLN A 686 -114.56 -45.35 45.91
C GLN A 686 -115.85 -45.69 46.67
N ILE A 687 -116.92 -46.08 45.96
CA ILE A 687 -118.19 -46.56 46.53
C ILE A 687 -117.97 -47.88 47.32
N GLU A 688 -116.92 -48.63 46.99
CA GLU A 688 -116.51 -49.85 47.70
C GLU A 688 -115.61 -49.51 48.91
N LEU A 689 -114.60 -48.65 48.73
CA LEU A 689 -113.59 -48.39 49.79
C LEU A 689 -114.14 -47.62 51.00
N GLU A 690 -115.17 -46.79 50.83
CA GLU A 690 -115.82 -46.11 51.96
C GLU A 690 -116.48 -47.08 52.95
N GLN A 691 -116.74 -48.33 52.55
CA GLN A 691 -117.20 -49.40 53.44
C GLN A 691 -116.10 -49.91 54.40
N THR A 692 -114.81 -49.75 54.08
CA THR A 692 -113.70 -50.38 54.81
C THR A 692 -113.00 -49.46 55.80
N ARG A 693 -113.07 -48.13 55.60
CA ARG A 693 -112.36 -47.14 56.45
C ARG A 693 -112.96 -46.90 57.83
N ALA A 694 -114.11 -47.48 58.15
CA ALA A 694 -114.72 -47.41 59.47
C ALA A 694 -113.90 -48.11 60.58
N THR A 695 -112.94 -48.98 60.21
CA THR A 695 -112.49 -50.09 61.05
C THR A 695 -111.14 -49.90 61.78
N LEU A 696 -110.35 -48.85 61.48
CA LEU A 696 -108.88 -48.89 61.69
C LEU A 696 -108.22 -47.69 62.42
N LYS A 697 -108.98 -46.87 63.16
CA LYS A 697 -108.51 -45.55 63.67
C LYS A 697 -108.18 -45.54 65.18
N THR A 698 -107.09 -46.20 65.63
CA THR A 698 -106.96 -46.56 67.07
C THR A 698 -105.58 -46.47 67.79
N MET A 699 -104.46 -45.98 67.21
CA MET A 699 -103.05 -46.02 67.77
C MET A 699 -102.17 -44.82 67.29
N GLU A 700 -100.97 -44.39 67.77
CA GLU A 700 -100.11 -44.50 69.00
C GLU A 700 -98.91 -43.47 68.99
N GLY A 701 -98.07 -43.34 70.05
CA GLY A 701 -96.83 -42.49 70.20
C GLY A 701 -96.41 -42.28 71.68
N SER A 702 -95.30 -41.69 72.18
CA SER A 702 -93.96 -41.11 71.78
C SER A 702 -93.07 -41.06 73.09
N ASP A 703 -91.90 -40.44 73.39
CA ASP A 703 -90.76 -39.58 72.89
C ASP A 703 -89.57 -39.77 73.92
N GLY A 704 -88.40 -39.12 74.11
CA GLY A 704 -87.60 -37.96 73.59
C GLY A 704 -86.37 -37.63 74.51
N HIS A 705 -85.31 -36.89 74.07
CA HIS A 705 -84.16 -36.50 74.96
C HIS A 705 -83.28 -35.25 74.64
N ALA A 706 -83.25 -34.71 73.41
CA ALA A 706 -82.08 -33.98 72.86
C ALA A 706 -81.52 -32.71 73.57
N MET A 707 -82.23 -32.12 74.54
CA MET A 707 -82.03 -30.72 74.97
C MET A 707 -80.68 -30.40 75.67
N LYS A 708 -80.05 -31.35 76.38
CA LYS A 708 -78.97 -31.04 77.33
C LYS A 708 -77.57 -30.81 76.74
N VAL A 709 -77.29 -31.29 75.53
CA VAL A 709 -75.91 -31.32 74.99
C VAL A 709 -75.38 -29.93 74.61
N ALA A 710 -76.25 -29.08 74.03
CA ALA A 710 -75.85 -27.82 73.41
C ALA A 710 -75.10 -26.85 74.34
N MET A 711 -75.45 -26.82 75.63
CA MET A 711 -74.89 -25.84 76.58
C MET A 711 -73.43 -26.10 76.97
N GLY A 712 -72.91 -27.32 76.79
CA GLY A 712 -71.52 -27.65 77.16
C GLY A 712 -70.48 -27.06 76.21
N MET A 713 -70.81 -26.98 74.92
CA MET A 713 -69.85 -26.65 73.84
C MET A 713 -69.35 -25.20 73.91
N GLN A 714 -70.21 -24.27 74.33
CA GLN A 714 -69.96 -22.82 74.27
C GLN A 714 -68.68 -22.37 74.99
N LYS A 715 -68.36 -22.97 76.15
CA LYS A 715 -67.19 -22.58 76.96
C LYS A 715 -65.85 -23.05 76.38
N GLN A 716 -65.85 -24.08 75.55
CA GLN A 716 -64.62 -24.69 75.02
C GLN A 716 -64.03 -23.86 73.86
N ILE A 717 -64.90 -23.14 73.13
CA ILE A 717 -64.56 -22.32 71.96
C ILE A 717 -63.64 -21.15 72.35
N THR A 718 -63.94 -20.42 73.42
CA THR A 718 -63.19 -19.22 73.83
C THR A 718 -61.74 -19.53 74.18
N ALA A 719 -61.49 -20.62 74.92
CA ALA A 719 -60.13 -21.04 75.29
C ALA A 719 -59.30 -21.49 74.07
N LYS A 720 -59.95 -22.02 73.02
CA LYS A 720 -59.27 -22.38 71.77
C LYS A 720 -58.85 -21.17 70.94
N ARG A 721 -59.53 -20.01 71.07
CA ARG A 721 -59.18 -18.81 70.29
C ARG A 721 -57.78 -18.28 70.63
N GLY A 722 -57.47 -18.08 71.91
CA GLY A 722 -56.15 -17.58 72.33
C GLY A 722 -54.97 -18.50 71.98
N GLN A 723 -55.22 -19.79 71.72
CA GLN A 723 -54.20 -20.71 71.19
C GLN A 723 -53.92 -20.47 69.70
N ILE A 724 -54.93 -20.08 68.92
CA ILE A 724 -54.82 -19.82 67.47
C ILE A 724 -53.98 -18.55 67.23
N ASP A 725 -54.28 -17.47 67.96
CA ASP A 725 -53.66 -16.17 67.71
C ASP A 725 -52.13 -16.18 68.00
N ALA A 726 -51.69 -16.98 68.99
CA ALA A 726 -50.28 -17.24 69.28
C ALA A 726 -49.59 -18.09 68.20
N LEU A 727 -50.28 -19.09 67.65
CA LEU A 727 -49.77 -19.91 66.53
C LEU A 727 -49.63 -19.10 65.24
N GLN A 728 -50.57 -18.18 64.96
CA GLN A 728 -50.51 -17.29 63.79
C GLN A 728 -49.25 -16.40 63.81
N SER A 729 -48.89 -15.84 64.96
CA SER A 729 -47.63 -15.09 65.11
C SER A 729 -46.38 -15.97 64.87
N LYS A 730 -46.42 -17.24 65.29
CA LYS A 730 -45.32 -18.18 65.07
C LYS A 730 -45.20 -18.61 63.59
N ILE A 731 -46.32 -18.75 62.89
CA ILE A 731 -46.37 -19.04 61.46
C ILE A 731 -45.71 -17.90 60.67
N LYS A 732 -46.10 -16.64 60.91
CA LYS A 732 -45.54 -15.49 60.17
C LYS A 732 -44.02 -15.37 60.26
N PHE A 733 -43.44 -15.60 61.45
CA PHE A 733 -41.99 -15.63 61.63
C PHE A 733 -41.31 -16.75 60.82
N LEU A 734 -41.95 -17.92 60.72
CA LEU A 734 -41.43 -19.04 59.91
C LEU A 734 -41.58 -18.78 58.41
N GLU A 735 -42.64 -18.11 57.98
CA GLU A 735 -42.82 -17.65 56.59
C GLU A 735 -41.73 -16.64 56.20
N GLU A 736 -41.48 -15.63 57.03
CA GLU A 736 -40.40 -14.65 56.82
C GLU A 736 -39.03 -15.34 56.75
N ALA A 737 -38.72 -16.25 57.68
CA ALA A 737 -37.49 -17.04 57.64
C ALA A 737 -37.36 -17.92 56.37
N MET A 738 -38.45 -18.59 55.96
CA MET A 738 -38.50 -19.37 54.71
C MET A 738 -38.22 -18.50 53.48
N THR A 739 -38.82 -17.31 53.39
CA THR A 739 -38.61 -16.40 52.24
C THR A 739 -37.20 -15.82 52.17
N ASN A 740 -36.43 -15.83 53.26
CA ASN A 740 -35.03 -15.43 53.24
C ASN A 740 -34.13 -16.62 52.86
N ALA A 741 -34.38 -17.82 53.40
CA ALA A 741 -33.68 -19.03 53.02
C ALA A 741 -33.85 -19.40 51.52
N THR A 742 -34.99 -19.09 50.90
CA THR A 742 -35.17 -19.29 49.45
C THR A 742 -34.38 -18.31 48.59
N LYS A 743 -34.18 -17.05 49.04
CA LYS A 743 -33.31 -16.06 48.35
C LYS A 743 -31.85 -16.49 48.42
N GLU A 744 -31.37 -16.87 49.60
CA GLU A 744 -30.01 -17.36 49.81
C GLU A 744 -29.71 -18.60 48.95
N LYS A 745 -30.67 -19.55 48.90
CA LYS A 745 -30.61 -20.72 48.01
C LYS A 745 -30.58 -20.34 46.52
N HIS A 746 -31.17 -19.22 46.12
CA HIS A 746 -31.10 -18.73 44.74
C HIS A 746 -29.71 -18.20 44.42
N TYR A 747 -29.19 -17.30 45.26
CA TYR A 747 -27.84 -16.74 45.14
C TYR A 747 -26.77 -17.85 45.09
N LEU A 748 -26.82 -18.83 46.00
CA LEU A 748 -25.89 -19.97 46.01
C LEU A 748 -26.03 -20.89 44.78
N LYS A 749 -27.19 -20.91 44.10
CA LYS A 749 -27.38 -21.63 42.83
C LYS A 749 -26.75 -20.86 41.67
N GLU A 750 -26.91 -19.54 41.64
CA GLU A 750 -26.32 -18.66 40.62
C GLU A 750 -24.79 -18.66 40.71
N GLU A 751 -24.23 -18.49 41.91
CA GLU A 751 -22.79 -18.51 42.15
C GLU A 751 -22.17 -19.88 41.81
N ARG A 752 -22.82 -20.99 42.20
CA ARG A 752 -22.40 -22.34 41.78
C ARG A 752 -22.47 -22.53 40.26
N ASN A 753 -23.42 -21.91 39.57
CA ASN A 753 -23.49 -21.96 38.10
C ASN A 753 -22.34 -21.15 37.47
N ARG A 754 -22.03 -19.95 37.99
CA ARG A 754 -20.88 -19.13 37.57
C ARG A 754 -19.57 -19.91 37.68
N LEU A 755 -19.29 -20.48 38.86
CA LEU A 755 -18.10 -21.29 39.11
C LEU A 755 -18.05 -22.56 38.22
N SER A 756 -19.20 -23.15 37.90
CA SER A 756 -19.27 -24.29 36.97
C SER A 756 -18.93 -23.89 35.53
N GLN A 757 -19.32 -22.69 35.10
CA GLN A 757 -18.99 -22.14 33.78
C GLN A 757 -17.49 -21.79 33.70
N GLU A 758 -16.93 -21.16 34.73
CA GLU A 758 -15.49 -20.84 34.82
C GLU A 758 -14.62 -22.10 34.77
N LEU A 759 -15.01 -23.14 35.53
CA LEU A 759 -14.35 -24.45 35.49
C LEU A 759 -14.48 -25.12 34.12
N GLY A 760 -15.62 -24.96 33.44
CA GLY A 760 -15.82 -25.41 32.06
C GLY A 760 -14.89 -24.72 31.06
N CYS A 761 -14.72 -23.41 31.17
CA CYS A 761 -13.78 -22.63 30.36
C CYS A 761 -12.32 -23.07 30.61
N MET A 762 -11.93 -23.27 31.88
CA MET A 762 -10.60 -23.80 32.23
C MET A 762 -10.37 -25.21 31.67
N ALA A 763 -11.37 -26.09 31.71
CA ALA A 763 -11.28 -27.44 31.15
C ALA A 763 -11.11 -27.41 29.62
N ALA A 764 -11.85 -26.53 28.91
CA ALA A 764 -11.70 -26.33 27.48
C ALA A 764 -10.30 -25.79 27.10
N LEU A 765 -9.78 -24.84 27.87
CA LEU A 765 -8.44 -24.28 27.68
C LEU A 765 -7.35 -25.34 27.91
N ASN A 766 -7.44 -26.12 28.99
CA ASN A 766 -6.53 -27.23 29.26
C ASN A 766 -6.57 -28.31 28.16
N ASN A 767 -7.75 -28.60 27.59
CA ASN A 767 -7.87 -29.53 26.46
C ASN A 767 -7.21 -28.97 25.19
N LYS A 768 -7.31 -27.66 24.93
CA LYS A 768 -6.61 -26.99 23.81
C LYS A 768 -5.09 -27.09 23.98
N LEU A 769 -4.58 -26.72 25.16
CA LEU A 769 -3.15 -26.84 25.49
C LEU A 769 -2.64 -28.29 25.41
N ALA A 770 -3.44 -29.28 25.83
CA ALA A 770 -3.08 -30.68 25.70
C ALA A 770 -3.00 -31.15 24.22
N GLY A 771 -3.88 -30.64 23.36
CA GLY A 771 -3.81 -30.87 21.91
C GLY A 771 -2.58 -30.22 21.27
N GLU A 772 -2.30 -28.97 21.60
CA GLU A 772 -1.11 -28.23 21.15
C GLU A 772 0.19 -28.90 21.61
N LEU A 773 0.24 -29.38 22.86
CA LEU A 773 1.35 -30.15 23.41
C LEU A 773 1.58 -31.45 22.63
N GLU A 774 0.52 -32.18 22.24
CA GLU A 774 0.66 -33.42 21.48
C GLU A 774 1.09 -33.16 20.02
N ILE A 775 0.61 -32.06 19.41
CA ILE A 775 1.12 -31.57 18.13
C ILE A 775 2.62 -31.28 18.22
N LEU A 776 3.06 -30.53 19.26
CA LEU A 776 4.47 -30.22 19.48
C LEU A 776 5.33 -31.48 19.70
N LYS A 777 4.86 -32.48 20.47
CA LYS A 777 5.53 -33.80 20.58
C LYS A 777 5.66 -34.50 19.24
N SER A 778 4.62 -34.44 18.39
CA SER A 778 4.66 -35.05 17.06
C SER A 778 5.68 -34.36 16.13
N GLN A 779 5.85 -33.04 16.27
CA GLN A 779 6.83 -32.26 15.54
C GLN A 779 8.26 -32.53 16.05
N ASP A 780 8.49 -32.55 17.36
CA ASP A 780 9.75 -32.94 18.00
C ASP A 780 10.19 -34.35 17.58
N LYS A 781 9.26 -35.32 17.60
CA LYS A 781 9.54 -36.66 17.08
C LYS A 781 9.93 -36.64 15.60
N ARG A 782 9.16 -35.94 14.75
CA ARG A 782 9.46 -35.80 13.32
C ARG A 782 10.82 -35.13 13.06
N LEU A 783 11.23 -34.19 13.91
CA LEU A 783 12.55 -33.56 13.84
C LEU A 783 13.66 -34.52 14.28
N LYS A 784 13.45 -35.32 15.33
CA LYS A 784 14.38 -36.39 15.75
C LYS A 784 14.53 -37.47 14.68
N ASP A 785 13.45 -37.93 14.08
CA ASP A 785 13.47 -38.90 12.97
C ASP A 785 14.23 -38.34 11.74
N LYS A 786 14.06 -37.05 11.43
CA LYS A 786 14.88 -36.34 10.42
C LYS A 786 16.36 -36.25 10.82
N LEU A 787 16.67 -35.93 12.08
CA LEU A 787 18.02 -35.76 12.59
C LEU A 787 18.81 -37.08 12.50
N VAL A 788 18.22 -38.19 12.95
CA VAL A 788 18.78 -39.55 12.78
C VAL A 788 18.98 -39.90 11.31
N THR A 789 18.09 -39.46 10.42
CA THR A 789 18.24 -39.64 8.96
C THR A 789 19.41 -38.82 8.39
N MET A 790 19.66 -37.62 8.92
CA MET A 790 20.80 -36.77 8.54
C MET A 790 22.13 -37.30 9.12
N GLU A 791 22.16 -37.79 10.35
CA GLU A 791 23.31 -38.49 10.94
C GLU A 791 23.70 -39.70 10.08
N ALA A 792 22.75 -40.57 9.74
CA ALA A 792 22.97 -41.71 8.85
C ALA A 792 23.36 -41.32 7.40
N ALA A 793 23.11 -40.09 6.97
CA ALA A 793 23.59 -39.55 5.70
C ALA A 793 25.02 -38.96 5.81
N LEU A 794 25.36 -38.35 6.95
CA LEU A 794 26.70 -37.85 7.26
C LEU A 794 27.70 -39.00 7.48
N ASP A 795 27.29 -40.09 8.14
CA ASP A 795 28.09 -41.32 8.26
C ASP A 795 28.42 -41.91 6.88
N LYS A 796 27.44 -41.94 5.97
CA LYS A 796 27.66 -42.34 4.56
C LYS A 796 28.55 -41.35 3.81
N PHE A 797 28.49 -40.06 4.13
CA PHE A 797 29.40 -39.07 3.55
C PHE A 797 30.84 -39.29 4.04
N ALA A 798 31.04 -39.62 5.32
CA ALA A 798 32.33 -40.01 5.88
C ALA A 798 32.85 -41.33 5.28
N GLU A 799 31.98 -42.31 5.03
CA GLU A 799 32.33 -43.54 4.31
C GLU A 799 32.76 -43.24 2.87
N CYS A 800 32.02 -42.41 2.13
CA CYS A 800 32.40 -41.92 0.80
C CYS A 800 33.75 -41.16 0.83
N GLN A 801 33.97 -40.29 1.81
CA GLN A 801 35.24 -39.58 2.00
C GLN A 801 36.40 -40.55 2.24
N CYS A 802 36.18 -41.63 3.02
CA CYS A 802 37.16 -42.70 3.25
C CYS A 802 37.44 -43.51 1.98
N ILE A 803 36.42 -43.80 1.17
CA ILE A 803 36.57 -44.48 -0.13
C ILE A 803 37.38 -43.60 -1.10
N ILE A 804 37.08 -42.30 -1.18
CA ILE A 804 37.82 -41.34 -2.00
C ILE A 804 39.29 -41.29 -1.56
N GLN A 805 39.57 -41.14 -0.25
CA GLN A 805 40.96 -41.13 0.25
C GLN A 805 41.72 -42.44 -0.03
N ARG A 806 41.04 -43.60 -0.01
CA ARG A 806 41.65 -44.87 -0.45
C ARG A 806 41.94 -44.88 -1.95
N GLN A 807 41.02 -44.41 -2.78
CA GLN A 807 41.22 -44.31 -4.23
C GLN A 807 42.33 -43.31 -4.58
N GLU A 808 42.45 -42.19 -3.86
CA GLU A 808 43.56 -41.24 -3.98
C GLU A 808 44.90 -41.85 -3.56
N GLN A 809 44.94 -42.61 -2.46
CA GLN A 809 46.13 -43.37 -2.04
C GLN A 809 46.49 -44.48 -3.03
N GLU A 810 45.51 -45.17 -3.61
CA GLU A 810 45.74 -46.17 -4.66
C GLU A 810 46.22 -45.52 -5.97
N VAL A 811 45.66 -44.38 -6.39
CA VAL A 811 46.15 -43.61 -7.54
C VAL A 811 47.56 -43.05 -7.28
N MET A 812 47.87 -42.61 -6.06
CA MET A 812 49.23 -42.24 -5.66
C MET A 812 50.18 -43.44 -5.68
N ARG A 813 49.73 -44.61 -5.20
CA ARG A 813 50.48 -45.86 -5.25
C ARG A 813 50.71 -46.32 -6.69
N TYR A 814 49.71 -46.24 -7.57
CA TYR A 814 49.85 -46.55 -9.00
C TYR A 814 50.73 -45.53 -9.72
N LYS A 815 50.70 -44.23 -9.36
CA LYS A 815 51.64 -43.23 -9.89
C LYS A 815 53.08 -43.52 -9.43
N LEU A 816 53.30 -43.89 -8.17
CA LEU A 816 54.61 -44.30 -7.66
C LEU A 816 55.09 -45.61 -8.30
N GLN A 817 54.22 -46.61 -8.42
CA GLN A 817 54.44 -47.86 -9.13
C GLN A 817 54.86 -47.59 -10.59
N HIS A 818 54.08 -46.80 -11.33
CA HIS A 818 54.38 -46.40 -12.71
C HIS A 818 55.65 -45.53 -12.81
N THR A 819 56.01 -44.75 -11.78
CA THR A 819 57.28 -43.99 -11.73
C THR A 819 58.48 -44.91 -11.49
N LEU A 820 58.31 -45.99 -10.72
CA LEU A 820 59.32 -47.02 -10.52
C LEU A 820 59.45 -47.94 -11.74
N ASP A 821 58.33 -48.33 -12.35
CA ASP A 821 58.30 -49.21 -13.53
C ASP A 821 58.84 -48.49 -14.78
N VAL A 822 58.58 -47.18 -14.95
CA VAL A 822 59.27 -46.33 -15.96
C VAL A 822 60.78 -46.25 -15.71
N LYS A 823 61.24 -46.48 -14.47
CA LYS A 823 62.66 -46.51 -14.10
C LYS A 823 63.29 -47.91 -14.19
N VAL A 824 62.50 -48.95 -14.47
CA VAL A 824 62.94 -50.36 -14.55
C VAL A 824 62.72 -50.97 -15.95
N SER A 825 61.72 -50.52 -16.70
CA SER A 825 61.23 -51.19 -17.91
C SER A 825 61.46 -50.40 -19.21
N LEU A 826 62.67 -49.85 -19.39
CA LEU A 826 63.17 -49.48 -20.72
C LEU A 826 63.71 -50.74 -21.44
N SER A 827 62.86 -51.76 -21.57
CA SER A 827 63.19 -53.07 -22.14
C SER A 827 61.97 -53.75 -22.77
N PHE A 828 62.02 -53.89 -24.10
CA PHE A 828 61.23 -54.78 -24.96
C PHE A 828 59.69 -54.63 -25.09
N HIS A 829 59.29 -54.09 -26.24
CA HIS A 829 58.35 -54.67 -27.22
C HIS A 829 56.99 -55.26 -26.76
N GLY A 830 55.89 -54.69 -27.27
CA GLY A 830 54.60 -55.37 -27.39
C GLY A 830 53.48 -54.45 -27.91
N SER A 831 52.82 -54.81 -29.02
CA SER A 831 51.64 -54.11 -29.55
C SER A 831 50.42 -55.03 -29.47
N PHE A 832 49.22 -54.51 -29.18
CA PHE A 832 47.97 -54.84 -29.91
C PHE A 832 46.73 -54.02 -29.48
N LYS A 833 46.04 -53.50 -30.51
CA LYS A 833 44.64 -53.04 -30.68
C LYS A 833 43.62 -52.94 -29.51
N ASN A 834 42.99 -51.75 -29.47
CA ASN A 834 41.54 -51.44 -29.49
C ASN A 834 40.51 -52.12 -28.55
N ILE A 835 39.66 -51.28 -27.93
CA ILE A 835 38.18 -51.29 -28.02
C ILE A 835 37.66 -49.86 -27.72
N SER A 836 36.44 -49.50 -28.14
CA SER A 836 35.84 -48.18 -27.88
C SER A 836 34.31 -48.26 -27.83
N GLU A 837 33.69 -47.68 -26.80
CA GLU A 837 32.27 -47.25 -26.68
C GLU A 837 32.16 -46.48 -25.35
N SER A 838 31.49 -45.33 -25.14
CA SER A 838 30.42 -44.58 -25.82
C SER A 838 28.99 -44.87 -25.33
N LEU A 839 28.48 -44.00 -24.42
CA LEU A 839 27.08 -43.75 -24.02
C LEU A 839 27.15 -42.61 -22.98
N GLN A 840 26.98 -41.31 -23.28
CA GLN A 840 25.82 -40.54 -23.81
C GLN A 840 24.69 -40.30 -22.78
N MET A 841 24.33 -39.02 -22.61
CA MET A 841 23.42 -38.47 -21.59
C MET A 841 21.95 -38.88 -21.80
N PRO A 842 21.14 -38.90 -20.72
CA PRO A 842 20.21 -37.77 -20.44
C PRO A 842 20.13 -37.45 -18.92
N SER A 843 19.42 -36.44 -18.39
CA SER A 843 18.51 -35.40 -18.94
C SER A 843 18.49 -34.18 -17.99
N LYS A 844 17.79 -33.09 -18.38
CA LYS A 844 17.54 -31.92 -17.53
C LYS A 844 16.87 -32.28 -16.19
N LEU A 845 17.31 -31.65 -15.10
CA LEU A 845 16.47 -31.35 -13.94
C LEU A 845 16.83 -29.95 -13.42
N ASN A 846 15.82 -29.14 -13.07
CA ASN A 846 16.04 -27.77 -12.59
C ASN A 846 16.43 -27.79 -11.12
N TYR A 847 17.71 -27.58 -10.82
CA TYR A 847 18.12 -27.18 -9.48
C TYR A 847 18.08 -25.66 -9.35
N THR A 848 17.02 -25.17 -8.72
CA THR A 848 17.07 -23.89 -8.00
C THR A 848 18.21 -23.96 -6.98
N LYS A 849 19.09 -22.97 -6.96
CA LYS A 849 20.02 -22.77 -5.84
C LYS A 849 19.21 -22.31 -4.63
N GLU A 850 18.73 -23.25 -3.82
CA GLU A 850 18.35 -22.93 -2.46
C GLU A 850 19.62 -22.73 -1.61
N ASP A 851 19.61 -21.67 -0.81
CA ASP A 851 20.67 -21.38 0.17
C ASP A 851 20.66 -22.51 1.22
N PRO A 852 21.76 -23.28 1.42
CA PRO A 852 21.81 -24.31 2.45
C PRO A 852 21.69 -23.76 3.89
N LEU A 853 21.67 -22.43 4.06
CA LEU A 853 21.38 -21.74 5.31
C LEU A 853 19.92 -21.27 5.42
N ARG A 854 19.04 -21.58 4.44
CA ARG A 854 17.62 -21.16 4.44
C ARG A 854 16.86 -21.78 5.63
N ASP A 855 16.93 -23.10 5.78
CA ASP A 855 16.29 -23.82 6.89
C ASP A 855 16.88 -23.41 8.25
N LEU A 856 18.18 -23.11 8.31
CA LEU A 856 18.82 -22.63 9.54
C LEU A 856 18.35 -21.22 9.92
N LYS A 857 18.13 -20.32 8.95
CA LYS A 857 17.49 -19.02 9.18
C LYS A 857 16.02 -19.17 9.58
N GLN A 858 15.29 -20.09 8.96
CA GLN A 858 13.90 -20.40 9.31
C GLN A 858 13.79 -20.86 10.77
N LEU A 859 14.62 -21.83 11.18
CA LEU A 859 14.66 -22.38 12.54
C LEU A 859 15.13 -21.33 13.58
N LEU A 860 16.11 -20.49 13.22
CA LEU A 860 16.54 -19.38 14.09
C LEU A 860 15.47 -18.28 14.22
N GLN A 861 14.60 -18.10 13.23
CA GLN A 861 13.45 -17.20 13.31
C GLN A 861 12.37 -17.79 14.24
N GLU A 862 12.02 -19.07 14.08
CA GLU A 862 11.06 -19.79 14.94
C GLU A 862 11.51 -19.86 16.41
N LEU A 863 12.81 -20.08 16.65
CA LEU A 863 13.42 -20.05 17.98
C LEU A 863 13.46 -18.64 18.59
N ARG A 864 13.43 -17.58 17.78
CA ARG A 864 13.30 -16.21 18.29
C ARG A 864 11.86 -15.92 18.72
N SER A 865 10.88 -16.26 17.88
CA SER A 865 9.45 -16.07 18.20
C SER A 865 8.98 -16.87 19.41
N THR A 866 9.55 -18.05 19.69
CA THR A 866 9.16 -18.87 20.86
C THR A 866 9.79 -18.44 22.18
N ILE A 867 10.76 -17.52 22.17
CA ILE A 867 11.37 -16.97 23.40
C ILE A 867 10.63 -15.70 23.88
N ASP A 868 9.97 -14.97 22.97
CA ASP A 868 9.24 -13.74 23.28
C ASP A 868 7.83 -13.97 23.88
N GLU A 869 7.34 -15.22 23.93
CA GLU A 869 6.01 -15.59 24.46
C GLU A 869 6.04 -16.23 25.86
N ILE A 870 6.70 -15.59 26.83
CA ILE A 870 6.60 -15.94 28.26
C ILE A 870 5.85 -14.82 29.03
N PRO A 871 4.55 -14.98 29.32
CA PRO A 871 3.78 -14.02 30.09
C PRO A 871 4.29 -13.86 31.54
N SER A 872 4.80 -12.68 31.89
CA SER A 872 5.36 -12.39 33.22
C SER A 872 4.31 -11.93 34.24
N ALA A 873 3.30 -12.77 34.52
CA ALA A 873 2.39 -12.70 35.67
C ALA A 873 1.67 -14.07 35.82
N ILE A 874 1.25 -14.57 36.97
CA ILE A 874 1.03 -13.95 38.30
C ILE A 874 1.64 -14.86 39.38
N LEU A 875 2.38 -14.27 40.34
CA LEU A 875 2.69 -14.91 41.63
C LEU A 875 1.77 -14.35 42.71
N PRO A 876 1.03 -15.18 43.48
CA PRO A 876 0.27 -14.70 44.63
C PRO A 876 1.22 -14.18 45.72
N LYS A 877 1.04 -12.92 46.12
CA LYS A 877 1.68 -12.39 47.33
C LYS A 877 1.03 -13.08 48.54
N ALA A 878 1.81 -13.81 49.33
CA ALA A 878 1.38 -14.24 50.65
C ALA A 878 1.40 -13.04 51.60
N GLU A 879 0.25 -12.68 52.16
CA GLU A 879 0.18 -11.70 53.25
C GLU A 879 0.68 -12.37 54.54
N SER A 880 1.68 -11.73 55.16
CA SER A 880 2.35 -12.23 56.36
C SER A 880 2.92 -11.07 57.17
N ASP A 881 2.04 -10.18 57.62
CA ASP A 881 2.32 -9.32 58.76
C ASP A 881 1.47 -9.77 59.95
N SER A 882 2.15 -10.06 61.05
CA SER A 882 1.55 -10.37 62.34
C SER A 882 2.37 -9.67 63.39
N ASP A 883 1.79 -8.64 64.01
CA ASP A 883 2.23 -8.21 65.33
C ASP A 883 1.06 -7.56 66.10
N PRO A 884 0.96 -7.77 67.42
CA PRO A 884 -0.03 -7.14 68.27
C PRO A 884 0.52 -5.85 68.90
N ASP A 885 -0.36 -4.91 69.26
CA ASP A 885 -0.51 -4.57 70.68
C ASP A 885 -1.83 -3.85 71.01
N LEU A 886 -2.14 -3.75 72.31
CA LEU A 886 -3.28 -3.07 72.90
C LEU A 886 -2.89 -1.66 73.38
N SER A 887 -3.71 -0.62 73.13
CA SER A 887 -3.99 0.42 74.14
C SER A 887 -5.10 1.43 73.76
N SER A 888 -5.89 1.80 74.78
CA SER A 888 -6.51 3.12 75.03
C SER A 888 -7.32 3.86 73.94
N THR A 889 -8.64 3.72 74.06
CA THR A 889 -9.55 4.82 74.48
C THR A 889 -9.38 6.23 73.88
N LEU A 890 -10.30 6.61 72.99
CA LEU A 890 -11.26 7.71 73.23
C LEU A 890 -12.53 7.55 72.37
#